data_AF-A0A7N1A3Z8-F1
#
_entry.id   AF-A0A7N1A3Z8-F1
#
_cell.length_a   1.000
_cell.length_b   1.000
_cell.length_c   1.000
_cell.angle_alpha   90.00
_cell.angle_beta   90.00
_cell.angle_gamma   90.00
#
_symmetry.space_group_name_H-M   'P 1'
#
loop_
_entity.id
_entity.type
_entity.pdbx_description
1 polymer ?
#
loop_
_entity_poly.entity_id
_entity_poly.type
_entity_poly.pdbx_seq_one_letter_code
_entity_poly.pdbx_strand_id
1 'polypeptide(L)'
;MLQVSSTSIHLHLPTSQPPSPSPRAIFRLRHPQPHPFPSRASHFLPLSRPCCALPTLRAAASSVAESSDVVLEDGGFVEIGYISSVHGLQGEVRVKSMTDFQELRFSRPGKRWLRQNFGGKETVRQVELLGGRGQPGQKSWILSFSGVDSVEEAKLLIGSSLLVREEDRPELEDGEFYTRDLIGMKVFLKETGDLVGTVVNVFDNAASDLLQVMLNTSVGAEDMTDEGVFNAGSSGPLVWIPFVEAIVPDVDLDERVMKITPPKGLLELNVRPDGMSKKEKRQLEWKERKKFQRRLIAAKKQLCQLEQQHVFHGFRHGEKDQRDVLADQIVGLNTKLFQQAMRNISEPGSSKSLGLSEFIRDNATSLTRNTLSVTADSIAMGEIEERVDESLLEDGTQSISKGKVAMVLVVNAYTNEGMQFEPASAGSPSGEDTSLSILKSILLDDRRFVKLEDRAMMPIIMICPTNELKSIEELFSEQDYFSFDRDKVWFLEEEKLPVIGPASELACKHKILMKSPWEMLQTSVGSGGVLSLLGANYMLESLSKLEVEYVEVLSVNERYIGGHTELCGFVKSRGGHVGIQISADRMSSEEAYDILFSLEYLKKITKQIDKLHFYMIPATSSHVEKIDKEWIEVSPSSPNAHEFYCSIYSFLSSCSVGEVCVMEITE
;
A
#
# COMPACT_ATOMS: atom_id res chain seq x y z
N MET A 1 49.80 47.53 -43.64
CA MET A 1 50.61 48.40 -42.78
C MET A 1 50.01 48.35 -41.38
N LEU A 2 50.88 48.13 -40.39
CA LEU A 2 50.72 48.26 -38.94
C LEU A 2 49.99 47.14 -38.17
N GLN A 3 50.83 46.36 -37.48
CA GLN A 3 50.58 45.54 -36.29
C GLN A 3 49.96 46.37 -35.15
N VAL A 4 49.38 45.71 -34.14
CA VAL A 4 49.95 45.68 -32.76
C VAL A 4 49.05 44.86 -31.78
N SER A 5 49.74 43.98 -31.06
CA SER A 5 49.53 43.38 -29.72
C SER A 5 48.33 42.49 -29.39
N SER A 6 48.67 41.21 -29.28
CA SER A 6 48.13 40.17 -28.40
C SER A 6 48.39 40.47 -26.91
N THR A 7 47.36 40.29 -26.07
CA THR A 7 47.52 40.12 -24.62
C THR A 7 46.57 39.01 -24.16
N SER A 8 47.12 37.82 -23.90
CA SER A 8 46.41 36.67 -23.35
C SER A 8 46.40 36.78 -21.82
N ILE A 9 45.21 36.92 -21.23
CA ILE A 9 45.02 36.89 -19.77
C ILE A 9 44.87 35.43 -19.35
N HIS A 10 45.91 34.88 -18.72
CA HIS A 10 45.86 33.60 -18.00
C HIS A 10 45.17 33.81 -16.65
N LEU A 11 43.90 33.39 -16.53
CA LEU A 11 43.23 33.23 -15.25
C LEU A 11 43.64 31.87 -14.64
N HIS A 12 44.53 31.93 -13.65
CA HIS A 12 44.83 30.79 -12.77
C HIS A 12 43.64 30.56 -11.83
N LEU A 13 42.89 29.48 -12.07
CA LEU A 13 41.97 28.91 -11.09
C LEU A 13 42.78 28.08 -10.08
N PRO A 14 42.70 28.35 -8.77
CA PRO A 14 43.31 27.49 -7.76
C PRO A 14 42.47 26.22 -7.59
N THR A 15 43.06 25.08 -7.92
CA THR A 15 42.55 23.73 -7.64
C THR A 15 42.61 23.49 -6.13
N SER A 16 41.49 23.70 -5.42
CA SER A 16 41.31 23.21 -4.06
C SER A 16 41.05 21.70 -4.12
N GLN A 17 42.04 20.91 -3.70
CA GLN A 17 41.83 19.49 -3.41
C GLN A 17 40.79 19.38 -2.28
N PRO A 18 39.79 18.50 -2.38
CA PRO A 18 38.89 18.24 -1.28
C PRO A 18 39.67 17.65 -0.10
N PRO A 19 39.36 18.02 1.15
CA PRO A 19 39.99 17.39 2.31
C PRO A 19 39.71 15.89 2.26
N SER A 20 40.77 15.10 2.44
CA SER A 20 40.68 13.66 2.66
C SER A 20 39.64 13.37 3.73
N PRO A 21 38.70 12.42 3.53
CA PRO A 21 37.77 12.06 4.57
C PRO A 21 38.57 11.49 5.76
N SER A 22 38.33 12.04 6.94
CA SER A 22 38.65 11.35 8.20
C SER A 22 38.10 9.92 8.13
N PRO A 23 38.80 8.91 8.65
CA PRO A 23 38.29 7.54 8.62
C PRO A 23 36.92 7.54 9.30
N ARG A 24 35.86 7.22 8.53
CA ARG A 24 34.51 7.06 9.06
C ARG A 24 34.58 6.01 10.16
N ALA A 25 34.15 6.36 11.37
CA ALA A 25 34.04 5.43 12.47
C ALA A 25 33.00 4.37 12.07
N ILE A 26 33.47 3.16 11.75
CA ILE A 26 32.59 2.04 11.42
C ILE A 26 32.02 1.55 12.74
N PHE A 27 30.69 1.51 12.88
CA PHE A 27 30.09 0.86 14.04
C PHE A 27 30.57 -0.58 14.13
N ARG A 28 31.08 -0.95 15.29
CA ARG A 28 31.54 -2.31 15.58
C ARG A 28 30.82 -2.83 16.81
N LEU A 29 30.09 -3.94 16.63
CA LEU A 29 29.56 -4.67 17.77
C LEU A 29 30.59 -5.65 18.31
N ARG A 30 30.66 -5.70 19.63
CA ARG A 30 31.49 -6.66 20.38
C ARG A 30 30.61 -7.81 20.82
N HIS A 31 30.86 -8.99 20.24
CA HIS A 31 30.06 -10.20 20.46
C HIS A 31 30.77 -11.16 21.42
N PRO A 32 30.04 -11.82 22.34
CA PRO A 32 30.51 -13.06 22.94
C PRO A 32 30.60 -14.12 21.83
N GLN A 33 31.78 -14.71 21.59
CA GLN A 33 31.91 -15.75 20.57
C GLN A 33 31.16 -17.02 21.03
N PRO A 34 30.53 -17.78 20.11
CA PRO A 34 29.67 -18.92 20.47
C PRO A 34 30.45 -20.10 21.10
N HIS A 35 29.79 -20.81 22.02
CA HIS A 35 30.34 -21.99 22.71
C HIS A 35 30.65 -23.16 21.75
N PRO A 36 31.87 -23.73 21.76
CA PRO A 36 32.13 -24.99 21.09
C PRO A 36 31.65 -26.16 21.96
N PHE A 37 30.45 -26.69 21.71
CA PHE A 37 30.01 -27.94 22.33
C PHE A 37 30.82 -29.14 21.81
N PRO A 38 31.21 -30.10 22.68
CA PRO A 38 31.76 -31.38 22.24
C PRO A 38 30.67 -32.24 21.59
N SER A 39 30.92 -32.69 20.37
CA SER A 39 30.04 -33.55 19.58
C SER A 39 29.90 -34.95 20.22
N ARG A 40 28.72 -35.25 20.79
CA ARG A 40 28.33 -36.63 21.14
C ARG A 40 27.66 -37.30 19.94
N ALA A 41 28.42 -38.12 19.23
CA ALA A 41 27.87 -39.04 18.23
C ALA A 41 27.16 -40.20 18.94
N SER A 42 25.84 -40.30 18.75
CA SER A 42 25.01 -41.41 19.18
C SER A 42 25.10 -42.55 18.17
N HIS A 43 25.92 -43.56 18.45
CA HIS A 43 25.78 -44.88 17.83
C HIS A 43 25.11 -45.84 18.82
N PHE A 44 23.86 -46.15 18.52
CA PHE A 44 23.13 -47.29 19.08
C PHE A 44 23.78 -48.60 18.62
N LEU A 45 23.88 -49.59 19.53
CA LEU A 45 23.48 -51.01 19.39
C LEU A 45 23.87 -51.80 20.68
N PRO A 46 23.29 -52.99 20.96
CA PRO A 46 22.69 -53.26 22.27
C PRO A 46 23.32 -54.40 23.11
N LEU A 47 22.97 -54.35 24.41
CA LEU A 47 22.75 -55.42 25.40
C LEU A 47 23.74 -56.60 25.54
N SER A 48 24.37 -56.71 26.72
CA SER A 48 24.14 -57.81 27.70
C SER A 48 25.03 -57.68 28.96
N ARG A 49 24.41 -57.84 30.14
CA ARG A 49 24.99 -57.99 31.50
C ARG A 49 25.47 -59.48 31.69
N PRO A 50 26.15 -59.93 32.79
CA PRO A 50 26.14 -59.40 34.18
C PRO A 50 27.40 -59.56 35.10
N CYS A 51 27.37 -58.77 36.18
CA CYS A 51 27.69 -59.07 37.60
C CYS A 51 29.13 -59.26 38.16
N CYS A 52 29.19 -58.90 39.46
CA CYS A 52 30.14 -59.21 40.55
C CYS A 52 31.40 -58.33 40.65
N ALA A 53 31.50 -57.37 41.59
CA ALA A 53 31.60 -57.45 43.07
C ALA A 53 33.06 -57.45 43.54
N LEU A 54 33.50 -56.39 44.23
CA LEU A 54 34.68 -56.36 45.11
C LEU A 54 34.49 -55.30 46.23
N PRO A 55 35.23 -55.42 47.35
CA PRO A 55 34.77 -55.05 48.68
C PRO A 55 35.34 -53.73 49.22
N THR A 56 34.77 -53.36 50.35
CA THR A 56 35.13 -52.30 51.29
C THR A 56 36.60 -52.33 51.70
N LEU A 57 37.28 -51.18 51.68
CA LEU A 57 38.41 -50.89 52.56
C LEU A 57 38.40 -49.41 52.98
N ARG A 58 38.68 -49.23 54.26
CA ARG A 58 38.45 -48.05 55.09
C ARG A 58 39.74 -47.24 55.19
N ALA A 59 39.60 -45.92 55.03
CA ALA A 59 40.34 -44.80 55.61
C ALA A 59 41.87 -44.89 55.87
N ALA A 60 42.59 -43.91 55.32
CA ALA A 60 43.60 -43.17 56.08
C ALA A 60 43.53 -41.69 55.65
N ALA A 61 43.30 -40.82 56.63
CA ALA A 61 43.25 -39.37 56.49
C ALA A 61 44.67 -38.79 56.51
N SER A 62 44.91 -37.71 55.75
CA SER A 62 45.92 -36.71 56.10
C SER A 62 45.55 -35.33 55.53
N SER A 63 45.24 -34.42 56.46
CA SER A 63 45.61 -32.99 56.51
C SER A 63 45.49 -32.08 55.27
N VAL A 64 44.36 -31.38 55.22
CA VAL A 64 44.16 -29.92 55.05
C VAL A 64 45.26 -29.08 54.38
N ALA A 65 44.90 -28.43 53.27
CA ALA A 65 45.23 -27.04 52.98
C ALA A 65 43.95 -26.35 52.47
N GLU A 66 43.52 -25.28 53.14
CA GLU A 66 42.31 -24.52 52.85
C GLU A 66 42.45 -23.78 51.51
N SER A 67 41.66 -24.18 50.51
CA SER A 67 41.31 -23.35 49.37
C SER A 67 39.82 -23.02 49.47
N SER A 68 39.50 -21.73 49.62
CA SER A 68 38.14 -21.23 49.70
C SER A 68 37.41 -21.43 48.35
N ASP A 69 36.72 -22.55 48.22
CA ASP A 69 35.80 -22.84 47.13
C ASP A 69 34.50 -22.05 47.35
N VAL A 70 34.20 -21.10 46.47
CA VAL A 70 32.94 -20.35 46.51
C VAL A 70 31.91 -21.09 45.66
N VAL A 71 30.82 -21.51 46.29
CA VAL A 71 29.63 -22.07 45.61
C VAL A 71 28.81 -20.89 45.06
N LEU A 72 28.42 -20.95 43.79
CA LEU A 72 27.91 -19.83 43.00
C LEU A 72 26.54 -19.30 43.45
N GLU A 73 26.47 -17.99 43.66
CA GLU A 73 25.31 -17.17 43.27
C GLU A 73 25.51 -16.72 41.81
N ASP A 74 24.43 -16.79 41.01
CA ASP A 74 24.44 -16.58 39.56
C ASP A 74 24.33 -15.09 39.23
N GLY A 75 25.28 -14.53 38.44
CA GLY A 75 25.14 -13.17 37.89
C GLY A 75 26.38 -12.26 37.81
N GLY A 76 27.60 -12.71 38.12
CA GLY A 76 28.78 -11.80 38.18
C GLY A 76 29.94 -12.08 37.22
N PHE A 77 29.87 -13.12 36.38
CA PHE A 77 31.02 -13.61 35.60
C PHE A 77 30.74 -13.73 34.10
N VAL A 78 31.69 -13.27 33.29
CA VAL A 78 31.69 -13.38 31.83
C VAL A 78 32.76 -14.38 31.39
N GLU A 79 32.37 -15.35 30.56
CA GLU A 79 33.28 -16.35 29.97
C GLU A 79 34.09 -15.71 28.84
N ILE A 80 35.41 -15.85 28.94
CA ILE A 80 36.37 -15.26 27.98
C ILE A 80 37.12 -16.30 27.17
N GLY A 81 37.14 -17.57 27.60
CA GLY A 81 37.78 -18.63 26.83
C GLY A 81 37.69 -20.00 27.48
N TYR A 82 38.07 -21.04 26.74
CA TYR A 82 37.97 -22.43 27.17
C TYR A 82 39.33 -23.14 27.11
N ILE A 83 39.72 -23.84 28.18
CA ILE A 83 40.99 -24.57 28.25
C ILE A 83 40.87 -25.89 27.47
N SER A 84 41.57 -25.97 26.34
CA SER A 84 41.44 -27.06 25.38
C SER A 84 42.48 -28.17 25.55
N SER A 85 43.72 -27.84 25.92
CA SER A 85 44.82 -28.80 26.05
C SER A 85 45.95 -28.24 26.91
N VAL A 86 46.87 -29.10 27.36
CA VAL A 86 48.16 -28.66 27.92
C VAL A 86 49.12 -28.28 26.78
N HIS A 87 50.10 -27.45 27.08
CA HIS A 87 51.18 -27.06 26.19
C HIS A 87 52.53 -27.11 26.93
N GLY A 88 53.56 -27.69 26.29
CA GLY A 88 54.90 -27.77 26.87
C GLY A 88 55.01 -28.69 28.10
N LEU A 89 56.15 -28.61 28.78
CA LEU A 89 56.45 -29.38 30.00
C LEU A 89 56.36 -28.54 31.30
N GLN A 90 56.18 -27.22 31.17
CA GLN A 90 56.18 -26.24 32.27
C GLN A 90 54.76 -25.84 32.72
N GLY A 91 53.80 -26.76 32.64
CA GLY A 91 52.43 -26.50 33.13
C GLY A 91 51.60 -25.49 32.33
N GLU A 92 52.01 -25.09 31.12
CA GLU A 92 51.25 -24.13 30.32
C GLU A 92 49.99 -24.77 29.72
N VAL A 93 48.96 -23.96 29.47
CA VAL A 93 47.69 -24.44 28.89
C VAL A 93 47.29 -23.67 27.64
N ARG A 94 46.62 -24.37 26.72
CA ARG A 94 46.06 -23.80 25.49
C ARG A 94 44.60 -23.44 25.67
N VAL A 95 44.30 -22.15 25.55
CA VAL A 95 42.96 -21.58 25.68
C VAL A 95 42.42 -21.17 24.32
N LYS A 96 41.21 -21.59 23.96
CA LYS A 96 40.48 -21.05 22.81
C LYS A 96 39.79 -19.77 23.26
N SER A 97 40.03 -18.67 22.54
CA SER A 97 39.41 -17.39 22.90
C SER A 97 37.92 -17.40 22.59
N MET A 98 37.13 -16.88 23.52
CA MET A 98 35.72 -16.52 23.31
C MET A 98 35.47 -15.01 23.41
N THR A 99 36.54 -14.22 23.58
CA THR A 99 36.51 -12.76 23.68
C THR A 99 37.19 -12.11 22.48
N ASP A 100 36.72 -10.90 22.15
CA ASP A 100 37.34 -10.02 21.15
C ASP A 100 38.56 -9.27 21.71
N PHE A 101 38.73 -9.21 23.04
CA PHE A 101 39.83 -8.53 23.73
C PHE A 101 40.96 -9.48 24.15
N GLN A 102 41.43 -10.30 23.21
CA GLN A 102 42.33 -11.42 23.52
C GLN A 102 43.64 -10.96 24.16
N GLU A 103 44.30 -9.96 23.58
CA GLU A 103 45.58 -9.45 24.08
C GLU A 103 45.44 -8.84 25.47
N LEU A 104 44.37 -8.06 25.70
CA LEU A 104 44.09 -7.45 26.99
C LEU A 104 43.83 -8.51 28.07
N ARG A 105 43.07 -9.55 27.74
CA ARG A 105 42.61 -10.57 28.69
C ARG A 105 43.65 -11.66 28.96
N PHE A 106 44.50 -11.98 27.99
CA PHE A 106 45.41 -13.12 28.05
C PHE A 106 46.88 -12.77 28.16
N SER A 107 47.33 -11.61 27.67
CA SER A 107 48.74 -11.20 27.78
C SER A 107 49.07 -10.60 29.15
N ARG A 108 48.13 -9.86 29.74
CA ARG A 108 48.37 -9.12 30.99
C ARG A 108 48.20 -10.04 32.22
N PRO A 109 49.19 -10.10 33.13
CA PRO A 109 49.05 -10.81 34.39
C PRO A 109 47.87 -10.28 35.22
N GLY A 110 47.25 -11.13 36.02
CA GLY A 110 46.20 -10.71 36.94
C GLY A 110 45.20 -11.79 37.33
N LYS A 111 44.20 -11.41 38.14
CA LYS A 111 43.18 -12.32 38.67
C LYS A 111 42.24 -12.79 37.57
N ARG A 112 41.99 -14.09 37.50
CA ARG A 112 40.99 -14.73 36.65
C ARG A 112 40.25 -15.79 37.46
N TRP A 113 39.18 -16.33 36.88
CA TRP A 113 38.40 -17.38 37.52
C TRP A 113 38.26 -18.57 36.59
N LEU A 114 38.36 -19.79 37.12
CA LEU A 114 38.12 -21.03 36.39
C LEU A 114 36.82 -21.64 36.87
N ARG A 115 35.92 -21.92 35.94
CA ARG A 115 34.74 -22.75 36.16
C ARG A 115 35.07 -24.19 35.82
N GLN A 116 34.87 -25.08 36.78
CA GLN A 116 35.10 -26.51 36.65
C GLN A 116 33.86 -27.31 37.06
N ASN A 117 33.58 -28.37 36.32
CA ASN A 117 32.45 -29.27 36.59
C ASN A 117 33.01 -30.56 37.18
N PHE A 118 33.00 -30.67 38.51
CA PHE A 118 33.47 -31.86 39.21
C PHE A 118 32.27 -32.63 39.79
N GLY A 119 32.05 -33.87 39.33
CA GLY A 119 30.98 -34.74 39.86
C GLY A 119 29.55 -34.20 39.70
N GLY A 120 29.31 -33.31 38.73
CA GLY A 120 28.00 -32.68 38.51
C GLY A 120 27.74 -31.41 39.32
N LYS A 121 28.72 -30.92 40.09
CA LYS A 121 28.67 -29.60 40.72
C LYS A 121 29.63 -28.63 40.02
N GLU A 122 29.12 -27.43 39.76
CA GLU A 122 29.91 -26.31 39.23
C GLU A 122 30.61 -25.57 40.37
N THR A 123 31.93 -25.46 40.28
CA THR A 123 32.75 -24.68 41.22
C THR A 123 33.54 -23.63 40.45
N VAL A 124 33.59 -22.41 40.99
CA VAL A 124 34.40 -21.33 40.42
C VAL A 124 35.54 -21.00 41.37
N ARG A 125 36.77 -21.19 40.90
CA ARG A 125 37.99 -20.96 41.67
C ARG A 125 38.78 -19.78 41.09
N GLN A 126 39.27 -18.91 41.96
CA GLN A 126 40.18 -17.84 41.55
C GLN A 126 41.57 -18.41 41.21
N VAL A 127 42.13 -17.96 40.10
CA VAL A 127 43.50 -18.25 39.67
C VAL A 127 44.21 -16.96 39.30
N GLU A 128 45.54 -16.94 39.44
CA GLU A 128 46.36 -15.81 39.01
C GLU A 128 47.04 -16.15 37.69
N LEU A 129 46.73 -15.38 36.65
CA LEU A 129 47.38 -15.47 35.34
C LEU A 129 48.74 -14.77 35.42
N LEU A 130 49.81 -15.49 35.09
CA LEU A 130 51.18 -14.94 35.04
C LEU A 130 51.49 -14.28 33.69
N GLY A 131 50.83 -14.72 32.63
CA GLY A 131 50.99 -14.17 31.29
C GLY A 131 50.52 -15.14 30.22
N GLY A 132 50.51 -14.68 28.98
CA GLY A 132 50.10 -15.49 27.85
C GLY A 132 50.64 -15.00 26.52
N ARG A 133 50.75 -15.92 25.56
CA ARG A 133 51.19 -15.65 24.19
C ARG A 133 50.18 -16.17 23.18
N GLY A 134 49.87 -15.35 22.19
CA GLY A 134 49.05 -15.75 21.05
C GLY A 134 49.82 -16.66 20.10
N GLN A 135 49.16 -17.67 19.55
CA GLN A 135 49.79 -18.50 18.51
C GLN A 135 49.50 -17.92 17.12
N PRO A 136 50.52 -17.63 16.30
CA PRO A 136 50.32 -17.09 14.95
C PRO A 136 49.41 -17.99 14.11
N GLY A 137 48.35 -17.43 13.52
CA GLY A 137 47.43 -18.14 12.63
C GLY A 137 46.36 -19.00 13.30
N GLN A 138 46.27 -19.05 14.64
CA GLN A 138 45.20 -19.76 15.37
C GLN A 138 44.51 -18.84 16.39
N LYS A 139 43.18 -18.96 16.55
CA LYS A 139 42.40 -18.28 17.62
C LYS A 139 42.63 -18.93 19.01
N SER A 140 43.85 -19.30 19.33
CA SER A 140 44.22 -19.94 20.59
C SER A 140 45.43 -19.29 21.23
N TRP A 141 45.40 -19.22 22.55
CA TRP A 141 46.42 -18.60 23.40
C TRP A 141 47.05 -19.63 24.30
N ILE A 142 48.35 -19.49 24.57
CA ILE A 142 49.05 -20.29 25.57
C ILE A 142 49.17 -19.44 26.82
N LEU A 143 48.63 -19.91 27.94
CA LEU A 143 48.59 -19.21 29.21
C LEU A 143 49.37 -19.96 30.28
N SER A 144 49.94 -19.21 31.22
CA SER A 144 50.62 -19.74 32.41
C SER A 144 49.95 -19.21 33.67
N PHE A 145 49.60 -20.10 34.59
CA PHE A 145 48.93 -19.77 35.85
C PHE A 145 49.87 -19.96 37.04
N SER A 146 49.74 -19.13 38.07
CA SER A 146 50.47 -19.28 39.32
C SER A 146 50.07 -20.58 40.01
N GLY A 147 51.06 -21.41 40.38
CA GLY A 147 50.86 -22.70 41.03
C GLY A 147 50.51 -23.87 40.11
N VAL A 148 50.78 -23.74 38.80
CA VAL A 148 50.63 -24.82 37.81
C VAL A 148 51.95 -24.93 37.04
N ASP A 149 52.88 -25.72 37.58
CA ASP A 149 54.26 -25.80 37.07
C ASP A 149 54.54 -27.15 36.38
N SER A 150 53.62 -28.11 36.50
CA SER A 150 53.74 -29.46 35.93
C SER A 150 52.65 -29.78 34.90
N VAL A 151 52.95 -30.75 34.02
CA VAL A 151 51.99 -31.24 33.00
C VAL A 151 50.79 -31.90 33.65
N GLU A 152 51.01 -32.59 34.78
CA GLU A 152 49.99 -33.27 35.56
C GLU A 152 48.97 -32.27 36.14
N GLU A 153 49.44 -31.15 36.68
CA GLU A 153 48.58 -30.08 37.20
C GLU A 153 47.82 -29.38 36.08
N ALA A 154 48.49 -29.09 34.95
CA ALA A 154 47.84 -28.45 33.80
C ALA A 154 46.75 -29.34 33.18
N LYS A 155 46.90 -30.66 33.22
CA LYS A 155 45.87 -31.62 32.75
C LYS A 155 44.58 -31.53 33.55
N LEU A 156 44.65 -31.19 34.85
CA LEU A 156 43.47 -31.01 35.69
C LEU A 156 42.63 -29.79 35.27
N LEU A 157 43.23 -28.84 34.53
CA LEU A 157 42.55 -27.65 34.06
C LEU A 157 41.89 -27.83 32.68
N ILE A 158 42.16 -28.92 31.96
CA ILE A 158 41.51 -29.18 30.67
C ILE A 158 40.01 -29.31 30.88
N GLY A 159 39.22 -28.62 30.07
CA GLY A 159 37.76 -28.61 30.18
C GLY A 159 37.20 -27.47 31.03
N SER A 160 38.06 -26.67 31.66
CA SER A 160 37.62 -25.52 32.45
C SER A 160 37.34 -24.31 31.56
N SER A 161 36.33 -23.52 31.93
CA SER A 161 36.06 -22.21 31.32
C SER A 161 36.75 -21.10 32.10
N LEU A 162 37.43 -20.22 31.40
CA LEU A 162 38.10 -19.04 31.95
C LEU A 162 37.12 -17.87 31.97
N LEU A 163 37.00 -17.23 33.13
CA LEU A 163 36.04 -16.19 33.44
C LEU A 163 36.74 -14.93 33.93
N VAL A 164 36.08 -13.79 33.73
CA VAL A 164 36.35 -12.50 34.38
C VAL A 164 35.08 -12.00 35.05
N ARG A 165 35.21 -11.06 35.98
CA ARG A 165 34.02 -10.41 36.53
C ARG A 165 33.42 -9.45 35.52
N GLU A 166 32.11 -9.27 35.60
CA GLU A 166 31.38 -8.36 34.73
C GLU A 166 31.76 -6.89 34.96
N GLU A 167 32.22 -6.54 36.17
CA GLU A 167 32.73 -5.20 36.49
C GLU A 167 34.05 -4.86 35.76
N ASP A 168 34.81 -5.87 35.29
CA ASP A 168 36.08 -5.67 34.58
C ASP A 168 35.87 -5.42 33.06
N ARG A 169 34.75 -4.81 32.64
CA ARG A 169 34.48 -4.48 31.22
C ARG A 169 35.50 -3.44 30.72
N PRO A 170 36.17 -3.67 29.57
CA PRO A 170 37.02 -2.67 28.95
C PRO A 170 36.19 -1.46 28.51
N GLU A 171 36.77 -0.26 28.61
CA GLU A 171 36.22 0.92 27.96
C GLU A 171 36.26 0.72 26.44
N LEU A 172 35.17 1.07 25.77
CA LEU A 172 35.01 0.98 24.32
C LEU A 172 35.41 2.31 23.65
N GLU A 173 35.89 2.23 22.41
CA GLU A 173 36.10 3.43 21.58
C GLU A 173 34.76 3.98 21.06
N ASP A 174 34.72 5.25 20.68
CA ASP A 174 33.53 5.89 20.11
C ASP A 174 33.02 5.11 18.88
N GLY A 175 31.75 4.70 18.92
CA GLY A 175 31.13 3.88 17.88
C GLY A 175 31.31 2.37 18.05
N GLU A 176 31.90 1.90 19.15
CA GLU A 176 31.84 0.50 19.54
C GLU A 176 30.74 0.27 20.59
N PHE A 177 29.94 -0.77 20.41
CA PHE A 177 28.88 -1.13 21.35
C PHE A 177 28.94 -2.60 21.73
N TYR A 178 28.56 -2.91 22.98
CA TYR A 178 28.30 -4.29 23.35
C TYR A 178 26.93 -4.72 22.84
N THR A 179 26.88 -5.88 22.21
CA THR A 179 25.64 -6.47 21.69
C THR A 179 24.56 -6.60 22.76
N ARG A 180 24.96 -6.87 24.01
CA ARG A 180 24.05 -6.98 25.16
C ARG A 180 23.40 -5.67 25.56
N ASP A 181 24.12 -4.55 25.40
CA ASP A 181 23.63 -3.24 25.81
C ASP A 181 22.59 -2.70 24.81
N LEU A 182 22.61 -3.21 23.56
CA LEU A 182 21.62 -2.88 22.53
C LEU A 182 20.28 -3.62 22.69
N ILE A 183 20.27 -4.77 23.35
CA ILE A 183 19.05 -5.57 23.54
C ILE A 183 18.15 -4.85 24.56
N GLY A 184 16.88 -4.64 24.19
CA GLY A 184 15.89 -3.94 25.01
C GLY A 184 15.83 -2.42 24.79
N MET A 185 16.66 -1.86 23.90
CA MET A 185 16.58 -0.44 23.56
C MET A 185 15.32 -0.12 22.74
N LYS A 186 14.75 1.06 22.98
CA LYS A 186 13.62 1.59 22.20
C LYS A 186 14.12 2.21 20.90
N VAL A 187 13.41 1.94 19.81
CA VAL A 187 13.77 2.36 18.45
C VAL A 187 12.79 3.44 17.99
N PHE A 188 13.29 4.61 17.61
CA PHE A 188 12.48 5.73 17.13
C PHE A 188 12.87 6.16 15.72
N LEU A 189 11.91 6.69 14.95
CA LEU A 189 12.18 7.28 13.66
C LEU A 189 12.81 8.67 13.84
N LYS A 190 13.95 8.95 13.19
CA LYS A 190 14.64 10.24 13.33
C LYS A 190 13.85 11.42 12.74
N GLU A 191 13.09 11.18 11.68
CA GLU A 191 12.33 12.21 10.96
C GLU A 191 11.08 12.67 11.71
N THR A 192 10.31 11.73 12.26
CA THR A 192 9.01 12.00 12.89
C THR A 192 9.06 11.96 14.42
N GLY A 193 10.05 11.26 15.00
CA GLY A 193 10.12 11.01 16.44
C GLY A 193 9.23 9.85 16.90
N ASP A 194 8.58 9.12 15.98
CA ASP A 194 7.65 8.05 16.32
C ASP A 194 8.36 6.82 16.88
N LEU A 195 7.75 6.17 17.86
CA LEU A 195 8.22 4.91 18.41
C LEU A 195 7.95 3.78 17.42
N VAL A 196 9.02 3.21 16.87
CA VAL A 196 8.97 2.08 15.93
C VAL A 196 8.81 0.76 16.69
N GLY A 197 9.55 0.57 17.78
CA GLY A 197 9.54 -0.71 18.50
C GLY A 197 10.67 -0.87 19.50
N THR A 198 10.97 -2.13 19.86
CA THR A 198 12.04 -2.48 20.82
C THR A 198 12.97 -3.54 20.24
N VAL A 199 14.28 -3.41 20.45
CA VAL A 199 15.27 -4.40 20.03
C VAL A 199 15.13 -5.67 20.87
N VAL A 200 14.87 -6.80 20.22
CA VAL A 200 14.71 -8.11 20.86
C VAL A 200 16.02 -8.90 20.85
N ASN A 201 16.78 -8.79 19.75
CA ASN A 201 18.01 -9.56 19.57
C ASN A 201 18.91 -8.91 18.51
N VAL A 202 20.17 -9.34 18.46
CA VAL A 202 21.17 -8.88 17.50
C VAL A 202 21.91 -10.08 16.93
N PHE A 203 22.00 -10.15 15.60
CA PHE A 203 22.61 -11.27 14.90
C PHE A 203 23.85 -10.82 14.15
N ASP A 204 24.97 -11.51 14.42
CA ASP A 204 26.19 -11.39 13.62
C ASP A 204 25.97 -12.06 12.27
N ASN A 205 26.01 -11.26 11.21
CA ASN A 205 25.97 -11.74 9.83
C ASN A 205 27.25 -11.23 9.14
N ALA A 206 27.93 -12.10 8.41
CA ALA A 206 29.30 -11.91 7.91
C ALA A 206 29.55 -10.61 7.10
N ALA A 207 28.50 -9.89 6.71
CA ALA A 207 28.57 -8.58 6.07
C ALA A 207 28.27 -7.39 7.01
N SER A 208 27.31 -7.52 7.92
CA SER A 208 26.87 -6.48 8.87
C SER A 208 25.97 -7.09 9.93
N ASP A 209 26.07 -6.60 11.15
CA ASP A 209 25.16 -6.98 12.24
C ASP A 209 23.71 -6.58 11.92
N LEU A 210 22.76 -7.43 12.33
CA LEU A 210 21.33 -7.25 12.11
C LEU A 210 20.59 -7.16 13.45
N LEU A 211 19.93 -6.03 13.70
CA LEU A 211 18.99 -5.87 14.80
C LEU A 211 17.68 -6.57 14.45
N GLN A 212 17.12 -7.30 15.41
CA GLN A 212 15.76 -7.81 15.38
C GLN A 212 14.90 -6.89 16.25
N VAL A 213 13.98 -6.14 15.64
CA VAL A 213 13.12 -5.18 16.32
C VAL A 213 11.69 -5.69 16.32
N MET A 214 11.05 -5.73 17.49
CA MET A 214 9.63 -5.97 17.62
C MET A 214 8.88 -4.65 17.48
N LEU A 215 8.06 -4.54 16.45
CA LEU A 215 7.29 -3.34 16.18
C LEU A 215 6.17 -3.19 17.21
N ASN A 216 5.99 -1.97 17.71
CA ASN A 216 4.82 -1.61 18.48
C ASN A 216 3.70 -1.25 17.50
N THR A 217 2.78 -2.18 17.25
CA THR A 217 1.56 -1.86 16.50
C THR A 217 0.69 -0.95 17.35
N SER A 218 0.73 0.34 17.08
CA SER A 218 -0.22 1.33 17.62
C SER A 218 -1.56 1.21 16.89
N VAL A 219 -2.23 0.08 17.10
CA VAL A 219 -3.68 -0.02 16.90
C VAL A 219 -4.25 -0.44 18.26
N GLY A 220 -4.59 0.56 19.07
CA GLY A 220 -5.34 0.41 20.33
C GLY A 220 -4.52 0.00 21.55
N ALA A 221 -3.80 0.93 22.16
CA ALA A 221 -3.43 0.89 23.58
C ALA A 221 -3.00 2.29 24.04
N GLU A 222 -3.96 3.19 24.19
CA GLU A 222 -3.82 4.27 25.17
C GLU A 222 -4.09 3.67 26.57
N ASP A 223 -3.40 4.20 27.57
CA ASP A 223 -3.48 3.93 29.01
C ASP A 223 -2.75 2.68 29.59
N MET A 224 -1.54 2.90 30.15
CA MET A 224 -1.26 2.85 31.61
C MET A 224 0.21 2.49 31.96
N THR A 225 0.81 3.43 32.71
CA THR A 225 1.82 3.30 33.79
C THR A 225 3.17 2.62 33.57
N ASP A 226 4.22 3.38 33.91
CA ASP A 226 5.53 2.92 34.35
C ASP A 226 5.42 1.82 35.42
N GLU A 227 5.90 0.62 35.10
CA GLU A 227 6.98 -0.11 35.79
C GLU A 227 7.05 -1.56 35.27
N GLY A 228 8.27 -2.09 35.24
CA GLY A 228 8.63 -3.29 34.49
C GLY A 228 7.87 -4.56 34.89
N VAL A 229 7.52 -5.35 33.87
CA VAL A 229 7.72 -6.81 33.72
C VAL A 229 7.38 -7.12 32.26
N PHE A 230 8.31 -7.75 31.53
CA PHE A 230 8.06 -8.31 30.20
C PHE A 230 7.00 -9.42 30.32
N ASN A 231 5.72 -9.07 30.22
CA ASN A 231 4.67 -10.04 30.04
C ASN A 231 4.75 -10.58 28.60
N ALA A 232 5.19 -11.84 28.48
CA ALA A 232 5.33 -12.60 27.25
C ALA A 232 3.96 -12.94 26.61
N GLY A 233 3.23 -11.92 26.16
CA GLY A 233 1.88 -12.08 25.59
C GLY A 233 1.48 -11.12 24.46
N SER A 234 2.19 -10.01 24.24
CA SER A 234 1.93 -9.13 23.09
C SER A 234 3.06 -9.24 22.07
N SER A 235 2.89 -10.12 21.08
CA SER A 235 3.89 -10.39 20.05
C SER A 235 3.65 -9.48 18.84
N GLY A 236 4.25 -8.29 18.84
CA GLY A 236 4.29 -7.41 17.66
C GLY A 236 5.08 -8.04 16.50
N PRO A 237 4.89 -7.57 15.24
CA PRO A 237 5.64 -8.07 14.09
C PRO A 237 7.14 -7.78 14.24
N LEU A 238 7.98 -8.76 13.87
CA LEU A 238 9.44 -8.65 13.95
C LEU A 238 10.03 -8.15 12.63
N VAL A 239 10.90 -7.14 12.70
CA VAL A 239 11.62 -6.54 11.58
C VAL A 239 13.12 -6.68 11.77
N TRP A 240 13.84 -6.84 10.67
CA TRP A 240 15.30 -6.89 10.63
C TRP A 240 15.85 -5.56 10.15
N ILE A 241 16.70 -4.92 10.96
CA ILE A 241 17.31 -3.62 10.66
C ILE A 241 18.84 -3.78 10.69
N PRO A 242 19.57 -3.52 9.59
CA PRO A 242 21.02 -3.53 9.62
C PRO A 242 21.58 -2.46 10.56
N PHE A 243 22.47 -2.85 11.47
CA PHE A 243 23.12 -1.95 12.42
C PHE A 243 24.32 -1.25 11.78
N VAL A 244 24.02 -0.23 10.99
CA VAL A 244 25.03 0.60 10.30
C VAL A 244 24.72 2.07 10.54
N GLU A 245 25.76 2.92 10.61
CA GLU A 245 25.65 4.36 10.87
C GLU A 245 24.64 5.07 9.95
N ALA A 246 24.57 4.64 8.68
CA ALA A 246 23.62 5.20 7.71
C ALA A 246 22.14 4.94 8.06
N ILE A 247 21.85 3.86 8.80
CA ILE A 247 20.49 3.43 9.16
C ILE A 247 20.19 3.72 10.64
N VAL A 248 21.17 3.61 11.53
CA VAL A 248 21.02 3.81 12.99
C VAL A 248 21.99 4.91 13.45
N PRO A 249 21.85 6.17 13.01
CA PRO A 249 22.85 7.20 13.23
C PRO A 249 23.08 7.57 14.70
N ASP A 250 22.05 7.48 15.54
CA ASP A 250 22.12 7.93 16.94
C ASP A 250 21.74 6.79 17.89
N VAL A 251 22.64 6.47 18.83
CA VAL A 251 22.46 5.43 19.86
C VAL A 251 22.82 6.05 21.21
N ASP A 252 21.84 6.15 22.10
CA ASP A 252 21.99 6.68 23.45
C ASP A 252 21.86 5.53 24.47
N LEU A 253 22.97 5.19 25.12
CA LEU A 253 23.03 4.10 26.10
C LEU A 253 22.47 4.50 27.47
N ASP A 254 22.50 5.78 27.82
CA ASP A 254 22.01 6.28 29.12
C ASP A 254 20.48 6.29 29.13
N GLU A 255 19.86 6.77 28.05
CA GLU A 255 18.40 6.77 27.88
C GLU A 255 17.85 5.42 27.37
N ARG A 256 18.73 4.51 26.91
CA ARG A 256 18.38 3.25 26.22
C ARG A 256 17.50 3.45 24.98
N VAL A 257 17.86 4.45 24.17
CA VAL A 257 17.12 4.87 22.97
C VAL A 257 18.03 4.85 21.75
N MET A 258 17.52 4.40 20.60
CA MET A 258 18.19 4.54 19.30
C MET A 258 17.27 5.20 18.27
N LYS A 259 17.84 6.05 17.43
CA LYS A 259 17.13 6.72 16.33
C LYS A 259 17.57 6.14 14.99
N ILE A 260 16.59 5.82 14.15
CA ILE A 260 16.80 5.20 12.85
C ILE A 260 16.34 6.08 11.68
N THR A 261 17.03 5.95 10.56
CA THR A 261 16.69 6.53 9.25
C THR A 261 16.57 5.41 8.21
N PRO A 262 15.52 4.56 8.28
CA PRO A 262 15.38 3.42 7.39
C PRO A 262 15.04 3.87 5.95
N PRO A 263 15.61 3.22 4.91
CA PRO A 263 15.13 3.37 3.54
C PRO A 263 13.65 2.99 3.42
N LYS A 264 12.93 3.64 2.48
CA LYS A 264 11.50 3.37 2.23
C LYS A 264 11.24 1.88 2.03
N GLY A 265 10.24 1.35 2.74
CA GLY A 265 9.84 -0.06 2.69
C GLY A 265 10.66 -1.03 3.55
N LEU A 266 11.79 -0.62 4.17
CA LEU A 266 12.61 -1.52 5.00
C LEU A 266 11.79 -2.15 6.15
N LEU A 267 10.96 -1.34 6.80
CA LEU A 267 10.10 -1.77 7.91
C LEU A 267 8.98 -2.73 7.44
N GLU A 268 8.63 -2.71 6.16
CA GLU A 268 7.55 -3.54 5.58
C GLU A 268 8.05 -4.87 5.03
N LEU A 269 9.36 -5.00 4.73
CA LEU A 269 9.94 -6.19 4.07
C LEU A 269 9.72 -7.52 4.82
N ASN A 270 9.48 -7.44 6.15
CA ASN A 270 9.34 -8.62 7.01
C ASN A 270 8.03 -8.66 7.80
N VAL A 271 7.20 -7.61 7.72
CA VAL A 271 5.83 -7.66 8.22
C VAL A 271 5.10 -8.68 7.36
N ARG A 272 4.72 -9.81 7.95
CA ARG A 272 3.92 -10.84 7.27
C ARG A 272 2.46 -10.49 7.53
N PRO A 273 1.76 -9.79 6.62
CA PRO A 273 0.36 -9.42 6.84
C PRO A 273 -0.54 -10.66 6.90
N ASP A 274 -0.17 -11.73 6.19
CA ASP A 274 -0.98 -12.95 6.09
C ASP A 274 -0.17 -14.17 6.56
N GLY A 275 -0.79 -15.05 7.35
CA GLY A 275 -0.24 -16.35 7.77
C GLY A 275 0.02 -17.36 6.64
N MET A 276 0.08 -16.90 5.39
CA MET A 276 0.24 -17.69 4.18
C MET A 276 1.70 -18.07 3.95
N SER A 277 1.96 -19.32 3.56
CA SER A 277 3.30 -19.79 3.23
C SER A 277 3.81 -19.16 1.92
N LYS A 278 5.14 -19.02 1.77
CA LYS A 278 5.76 -18.55 0.51
C LYS A 278 5.31 -19.35 -0.72
N LYS A 279 4.99 -20.63 -0.53
CA LYS A 279 4.49 -21.52 -1.60
C LYS A 279 3.08 -21.13 -2.03
N GLU A 280 2.20 -20.82 -1.09
CA GLU A 280 0.82 -20.41 -1.38
C GLU A 280 0.76 -19.04 -2.06
N LYS A 281 1.56 -18.07 -1.62
CA LYS A 281 1.66 -16.77 -2.30
C LYS A 281 2.12 -16.90 -3.75
N ARG A 282 3.18 -17.67 -4.01
CA ARG A 282 3.64 -17.96 -5.38
C ARG A 282 2.59 -18.66 -6.23
N GLN A 283 1.79 -19.55 -5.62
CA GLN A 283 0.68 -20.19 -6.31
C GLN A 283 -0.43 -19.20 -6.64
N LEU A 284 -0.77 -18.29 -5.73
CA LEU A 284 -1.77 -17.25 -5.95
C LEU A 284 -1.32 -16.29 -7.05
N GLU A 285 -0.10 -15.74 -6.94
CA GLU A 285 0.51 -14.87 -7.97
C GLU A 285 0.54 -15.56 -9.34
N TRP A 286 0.89 -16.85 -9.39
CA TRP A 286 0.87 -17.62 -10.63
C TRP A 286 -0.54 -17.82 -11.18
N LYS A 287 -1.53 -18.09 -10.32
CA LYS A 287 -2.94 -18.22 -10.72
C LYS A 287 -3.45 -16.90 -11.28
N GLU A 288 -3.14 -15.78 -10.63
CA GLU A 288 -3.50 -14.44 -11.07
C GLU A 288 -2.85 -14.09 -12.40
N ARG A 289 -1.53 -14.31 -12.54
CA ARG A 289 -0.82 -14.15 -13.82
C ARG A 289 -1.44 -14.98 -14.94
N LYS A 290 -1.83 -16.23 -14.67
CA LYS A 290 -2.54 -17.06 -15.65
C LYS A 290 -3.92 -16.52 -16.00
N LYS A 291 -4.68 -16.04 -15.01
CA LYS A 291 -6.00 -15.43 -15.22
C LYS A 291 -5.86 -14.17 -16.08
N PHE A 292 -4.89 -13.31 -15.74
CA PHE A 292 -4.55 -12.11 -16.50
C PHE A 292 -4.16 -12.44 -17.94
N GLN A 293 -3.23 -13.37 -18.16
CA GLN A 293 -2.83 -13.79 -19.52
C GLN A 293 -4.01 -14.31 -20.35
N ARG A 294 -4.93 -15.09 -19.75
CA ARG A 294 -6.14 -15.55 -20.44
C ARG A 294 -7.04 -14.39 -20.84
N ARG A 295 -7.24 -13.41 -19.95
CA ARG A 295 -8.00 -12.18 -20.24
C ARG A 295 -7.34 -11.38 -21.37
N LEU A 296 -6.02 -11.20 -21.32
CA LEU A 296 -5.26 -10.50 -22.36
C LEU A 296 -5.38 -11.18 -23.73
N ILE A 297 -5.28 -12.51 -23.79
CA ILE A 297 -5.45 -13.26 -25.03
C ILE A 297 -6.88 -13.09 -25.58
N ALA A 298 -7.89 -13.16 -24.70
CA ALA A 298 -9.29 -12.97 -25.10
C ALA A 298 -9.54 -11.55 -25.64
N ALA A 299 -9.06 -10.51 -24.93
CA ALA A 299 -9.17 -9.12 -25.36
C ALA A 299 -8.44 -8.85 -26.68
N LYS A 300 -7.22 -9.36 -26.84
CA LYS A 300 -6.48 -9.31 -28.11
C LYS A 300 -7.26 -9.96 -29.26
N LYS A 301 -7.90 -11.10 -29.01
CA LYS A 301 -8.75 -11.77 -30.01
C LYS A 301 -9.94 -10.90 -30.42
N GLN A 302 -10.59 -10.21 -29.48
CA GLN A 302 -11.69 -9.28 -29.78
C GLN A 302 -11.22 -8.08 -30.61
N LEU A 303 -10.09 -7.47 -30.25
CA LEU A 303 -9.51 -6.37 -31.02
C LEU A 303 -9.05 -6.80 -32.42
N CYS A 304 -8.52 -8.02 -32.58
CA CYS A 304 -8.24 -8.59 -33.90
C CYS A 304 -9.51 -8.72 -34.77
N GLN A 305 -10.65 -9.13 -34.18
CA GLN A 305 -11.93 -9.22 -34.89
C GLN A 305 -12.46 -7.85 -35.32
N LEU A 306 -12.08 -6.80 -34.58
CA LEU A 306 -12.34 -5.39 -34.92
C LEU A 306 -11.26 -4.76 -35.80
N GLU A 307 -10.31 -5.57 -36.30
CA GLU A 307 -9.20 -5.14 -37.16
C GLU A 307 -8.24 -4.11 -36.52
N GLN A 308 -8.22 -4.04 -35.19
CA GLN A 308 -7.35 -3.14 -34.41
C GLN A 308 -6.00 -3.79 -34.04
N GLN A 309 -5.39 -4.49 -35.01
CA GLN A 309 -4.17 -5.28 -34.79
C GLN A 309 -2.94 -4.40 -34.54
N HIS A 310 -2.97 -3.15 -35.01
CA HIS A 310 -1.87 -2.20 -34.91
C HIS A 310 -1.57 -1.79 -33.47
N VAL A 311 -2.58 -1.83 -32.59
CA VAL A 311 -2.43 -1.58 -31.13
C VAL A 311 -1.38 -2.49 -30.51
N PHE A 312 -1.14 -3.68 -31.08
CA PHE A 312 -0.19 -4.65 -30.52
C PHE A 312 1.26 -4.40 -30.92
N HIS A 313 1.56 -3.42 -31.77
CA HIS A 313 2.92 -3.16 -32.22
C HIS A 313 3.86 -2.78 -31.07
N GLY A 314 3.34 -2.14 -30.01
CA GLY A 314 4.08 -1.82 -28.79
C GLY A 314 4.72 -3.02 -28.10
N PHE A 315 4.08 -4.20 -28.14
CA PHE A 315 4.58 -5.40 -27.48
C PHE A 315 5.92 -5.91 -28.02
N ARG A 316 6.28 -5.55 -29.26
CA ARG A 316 7.54 -5.99 -29.89
C ARG A 316 8.74 -5.13 -29.52
N HIS A 317 8.51 -3.87 -29.14
CA HIS A 317 9.58 -2.87 -29.00
C HIS A 317 9.64 -2.22 -27.61
N GLY A 318 8.58 -2.32 -26.80
CA GLY A 318 8.55 -1.74 -25.46
C GLY A 318 9.31 -2.54 -24.40
N GLU A 319 9.78 -1.84 -23.37
CA GLU A 319 10.34 -2.42 -22.16
C GLU A 319 9.27 -3.21 -21.36
N LYS A 320 9.66 -3.85 -20.25
CA LYS A 320 8.70 -4.64 -19.45
C LYS A 320 7.55 -3.76 -18.95
N ASP A 321 7.86 -2.65 -18.30
CA ASP A 321 6.84 -1.81 -17.66
C ASP A 321 5.91 -1.17 -18.70
N GLN A 322 6.45 -0.73 -19.84
CA GLN A 322 5.66 -0.23 -20.97
C GLN A 322 4.71 -1.29 -21.55
N ARG A 323 5.17 -2.55 -21.67
CA ARG A 323 4.32 -3.65 -22.14
C ARG A 323 3.25 -4.02 -21.13
N ASP A 324 3.55 -3.89 -19.85
CA ASP A 324 2.59 -4.13 -18.77
C ASP A 324 1.47 -3.06 -18.81
N VAL A 325 1.82 -1.77 -18.98
CA VAL A 325 0.83 -0.67 -19.19
C VAL A 325 -0.09 -0.95 -20.38
N LEU A 326 0.47 -1.31 -21.56
CA LEU A 326 -0.34 -1.64 -22.73
C LEU A 326 -1.22 -2.87 -22.51
N ALA A 327 -0.72 -3.89 -21.79
CA ALA A 327 -1.48 -5.08 -21.46
C ALA A 327 -2.66 -4.76 -20.53
N ASP A 328 -2.44 -3.91 -19.52
CA ASP A 328 -3.47 -3.48 -18.59
C ASP A 328 -4.56 -2.68 -19.31
N GLN A 329 -4.20 -1.73 -20.18
CA GLN A 329 -5.19 -0.99 -20.98
C GLN A 329 -6.02 -1.92 -21.89
N ILE A 330 -5.38 -2.89 -22.56
CA ILE A 330 -6.10 -3.86 -23.41
C ILE A 330 -7.04 -4.76 -22.58
N VAL A 331 -6.62 -5.17 -21.38
CA VAL A 331 -7.44 -6.02 -20.50
C VAL A 331 -8.57 -5.23 -19.84
N GLY A 332 -8.34 -3.94 -19.56
CA GLY A 332 -9.31 -3.01 -18.98
C GLY A 332 -10.35 -2.52 -19.98
N LEU A 333 -10.04 -2.51 -21.28
CA LEU A 333 -10.97 -2.07 -22.31
C LEU A 333 -12.29 -2.85 -22.29
N ASN A 334 -13.40 -2.14 -22.17
CA ASN A 334 -14.74 -2.70 -22.33
C ASN A 334 -15.04 -3.00 -23.80
N THR A 335 -14.61 -4.18 -24.27
CA THR A 335 -14.73 -4.54 -25.69
C THR A 335 -16.17 -4.64 -26.18
N LYS A 336 -17.13 -4.97 -25.31
CA LYS A 336 -18.55 -5.02 -25.68
C LYS A 336 -19.10 -3.63 -25.97
N LEU A 337 -18.80 -2.68 -25.08
CA LEU A 337 -19.18 -1.28 -25.23
C LEU A 337 -18.51 -0.68 -26.48
N PHE A 338 -17.23 -0.94 -26.67
CA PHE A 338 -16.48 -0.50 -27.85
C PHE A 338 -17.05 -1.07 -29.16
N GLN A 339 -17.39 -2.37 -29.19
CA GLN A 339 -18.05 -3.02 -30.34
C GLN A 339 -19.38 -2.35 -30.67
N GLN A 340 -20.19 -2.05 -29.66
CA GLN A 340 -21.46 -1.36 -29.84
C GLN A 340 -21.25 0.04 -30.40
N ALA A 341 -20.31 0.80 -29.85
CA ALA A 341 -20.02 2.15 -30.29
C ALA A 341 -19.56 2.19 -31.76
N MET A 342 -18.66 1.28 -32.15
CA MET A 342 -18.20 1.12 -33.53
C MET A 342 -19.34 0.75 -34.50
N ARG A 343 -20.31 -0.06 -34.05
CA ARG A 343 -21.48 -0.45 -34.84
C ARG A 343 -22.40 0.74 -35.10
N ASN A 344 -22.71 1.53 -34.07
CA ASN A 344 -23.58 2.69 -34.20
C ASN A 344 -23.10 3.70 -35.25
N ILE A 345 -21.78 3.90 -35.33
CA ILE A 345 -21.15 4.79 -36.31
C ILE A 345 -21.23 4.24 -37.73
N SER A 346 -21.12 2.92 -37.87
CA SER A 346 -21.09 2.26 -39.18
C SER A 346 -22.47 2.24 -39.86
N GLU A 347 -23.55 2.47 -39.12
CA GLU A 347 -24.94 2.48 -39.62
C GLU A 347 -25.36 3.92 -40.02
N PRO A 348 -25.41 4.26 -41.32
CA PRO A 348 -25.82 5.60 -41.77
C PRO A 348 -27.29 5.87 -41.44
N GLY A 349 -27.55 6.89 -40.62
CA GLY A 349 -28.91 7.31 -40.21
C GLY A 349 -29.24 7.10 -38.73
N SER A 350 -28.35 6.49 -37.94
CA SER A 350 -28.51 6.29 -36.48
C SER A 350 -28.30 7.57 -35.64
N SER A 351 -28.01 8.70 -36.29
CA SER A 351 -27.47 9.93 -35.70
C SER A 351 -28.43 10.74 -34.83
N LYS A 352 -29.67 10.25 -34.61
CA LYS A 352 -30.58 10.90 -33.67
C LYS A 352 -30.52 10.15 -32.34
N SER A 353 -29.64 10.62 -31.47
CA SER A 353 -29.77 10.36 -30.03
C SER A 353 -31.16 10.83 -29.63
N LEU A 354 -31.98 9.93 -29.09
CA LEU A 354 -33.27 10.30 -28.51
C LEU A 354 -32.99 11.05 -27.21
N GLY A 355 -32.74 12.35 -27.32
CA GLY A 355 -32.50 13.22 -26.18
C GLY A 355 -33.74 13.29 -25.29
N LEU A 356 -33.56 13.68 -24.02
CA LEU A 356 -34.66 13.81 -23.06
C LEU A 356 -35.78 14.72 -23.58
N SER A 357 -35.41 15.84 -24.20
CA SER A 357 -36.35 16.82 -24.76
C SER A 357 -37.16 16.25 -25.93
N GLU A 358 -36.55 15.43 -26.78
CA GLU A 358 -37.24 14.72 -27.87
C GLU A 358 -38.17 13.65 -27.30
N PHE A 359 -37.73 12.87 -26.31
CA PHE A 359 -38.58 11.89 -25.62
C PHE A 359 -39.82 12.52 -24.97
N ILE A 360 -39.65 13.61 -24.23
CA ILE A 360 -40.77 14.31 -23.57
C ILE A 360 -41.74 14.85 -24.61
N ARG A 361 -41.24 15.50 -25.67
CA ARG A 361 -42.06 16.07 -26.74
C ARG A 361 -42.87 14.98 -27.46
N ASP A 362 -42.25 13.88 -27.82
CA ASP A 362 -42.88 12.80 -28.58
C ASP A 362 -43.93 12.03 -27.73
N ASN A 363 -43.80 12.09 -26.39
CA ASN A 363 -44.64 11.35 -25.44
C ASN A 363 -45.51 12.24 -24.54
N ALA A 364 -45.63 13.53 -24.83
CA ALA A 364 -46.27 14.52 -23.96
C ALA A 364 -47.71 14.12 -23.55
N THR A 365 -48.49 13.53 -24.46
CA THR A 365 -49.87 13.08 -24.18
C THR A 365 -49.92 11.89 -23.22
N SER A 366 -49.01 10.95 -23.38
CA SER A 366 -48.89 9.74 -22.54
C SER A 366 -48.30 10.04 -21.16
N LEU A 367 -47.41 11.03 -21.06
CA LEU A 367 -46.76 11.44 -19.81
C LEU A 367 -47.65 12.30 -18.90
N THR A 368 -48.77 12.84 -19.39
CA THR A 368 -49.67 13.71 -18.60
C THR A 368 -50.06 13.20 -17.20
N ARG A 369 -50.16 11.87 -17.00
CA ARG A 369 -50.47 11.27 -15.69
C ARG A 369 -49.23 11.01 -14.81
N ASN A 370 -48.06 10.97 -15.42
CA ASN A 370 -46.77 10.67 -14.81
C ASN A 370 -45.86 11.91 -14.76
N THR A 371 -46.41 13.11 -14.94
CA THR A 371 -45.69 14.38 -14.77
C THR A 371 -46.17 15.07 -13.50
N LEU A 372 -45.24 15.49 -12.66
CA LEU A 372 -45.47 16.30 -11.46
C LEU A 372 -44.69 17.61 -11.60
N SER A 373 -45.32 18.74 -11.31
CA SER A 373 -44.65 20.04 -11.29
C SER A 373 -44.49 20.49 -9.84
N VAL A 374 -43.26 20.89 -9.47
CA VAL A 374 -42.86 21.30 -8.12
C VAL A 374 -42.18 22.67 -8.21
N THR A 375 -42.37 23.55 -7.22
CA THR A 375 -41.67 24.86 -7.16
C THR A 375 -40.29 24.69 -6.53
N ALA A 376 -39.29 25.43 -7.01
CA ALA A 376 -37.92 25.38 -6.49
C ALA A 376 -37.84 25.75 -4.99
N ASP A 377 -38.71 26.66 -4.53
CA ASP A 377 -38.81 27.06 -3.12
C ASP A 377 -39.26 25.91 -2.20
N SER A 378 -40.14 25.01 -2.70
CA SER A 378 -40.57 23.81 -1.97
C SER A 378 -39.39 22.88 -1.66
N ILE A 379 -38.41 22.84 -2.57
CA ILE A 379 -37.26 21.93 -2.53
C ILE A 379 -36.15 22.49 -1.62
N ALA A 380 -35.95 23.81 -1.61
CA ALA A 380 -34.86 24.44 -0.88
C ALA A 380 -35.13 24.61 0.63
N MET A 381 -36.39 24.69 1.04
CA MET A 381 -36.75 25.06 2.42
C MET A 381 -37.28 23.91 3.28
N GLY A 382 -37.68 22.77 2.71
CA GLY A 382 -38.43 21.76 3.47
C GLY A 382 -39.69 22.34 4.14
N GLU A 383 -40.10 23.54 3.74
CA GLU A 383 -41.30 24.22 4.20
C GLU A 383 -42.37 24.06 3.13
N ILE A 384 -43.50 23.56 3.61
CA ILE A 384 -44.68 23.13 2.86
C ILE A 384 -45.31 24.37 2.22
N GLU A 385 -45.12 24.56 0.91
CA GLU A 385 -46.15 25.24 0.11
C GLU A 385 -47.26 24.22 -0.24
N GLU A 386 -48.51 24.68 -0.18
CA GLU A 386 -49.79 23.93 -0.23
C GLU A 386 -50.03 23.01 -1.47
N ARG A 387 -49.00 22.66 -2.27
CA ARG A 387 -49.12 21.90 -3.51
C ARG A 387 -48.37 20.57 -3.58
N VAL A 388 -47.44 20.27 -2.67
CA VAL A 388 -46.81 18.94 -2.61
C VAL A 388 -47.66 18.04 -1.71
N ASP A 389 -48.06 16.88 -2.24
CA ASP A 389 -48.81 15.89 -1.47
C ASP A 389 -47.91 15.34 -0.35
N GLU A 390 -48.20 15.70 0.92
CA GLU A 390 -47.42 15.31 2.10
C GLU A 390 -47.15 13.80 2.15
N SER A 391 -48.07 12.99 1.60
CA SER A 391 -47.90 11.53 1.53
C SER A 391 -46.70 11.09 0.69
N LEU A 392 -46.36 11.82 -0.37
CA LEU A 392 -45.19 11.52 -1.20
C LEU A 392 -43.89 11.77 -0.44
N LEU A 393 -43.83 12.87 0.30
CA LEU A 393 -42.67 13.24 1.10
C LEU A 393 -42.43 12.23 2.23
N GLU A 394 -43.50 11.81 2.92
CA GLU A 394 -43.44 10.77 3.95
C GLU A 394 -42.94 9.43 3.39
N ASP A 395 -43.48 8.99 2.25
CA ASP A 395 -43.08 7.73 1.61
C ASP A 395 -41.61 7.73 1.16
N GLY A 396 -41.14 8.86 0.61
CA GLY A 396 -39.74 9.05 0.21
C GLY A 396 -38.80 9.05 1.41
N THR A 397 -39.11 9.86 2.42
CA THR A 397 -38.33 9.95 3.67
C THR A 397 -38.24 8.61 4.37
N GLN A 398 -39.34 7.87 4.42
CA GLN A 398 -39.37 6.55 5.02
C GLN A 398 -38.48 5.55 4.25
N SER A 399 -38.40 5.68 2.92
CA SER A 399 -37.59 4.79 2.09
C SER A 399 -36.10 5.08 2.28
N ILE A 400 -35.70 6.36 2.39
CA ILE A 400 -34.33 6.78 2.66
C ILE A 400 -33.88 6.34 4.07
N SER A 401 -34.67 6.65 5.10
CA SER A 401 -34.34 6.30 6.50
C SER A 401 -34.25 4.79 6.77
N LYS A 402 -34.94 3.97 5.96
CA LYS A 402 -34.83 2.50 5.99
C LYS A 402 -33.66 1.95 5.17
N GLY A 403 -32.84 2.80 4.55
CA GLY A 403 -31.72 2.39 3.69
C GLY A 403 -32.17 1.75 2.37
N LYS A 404 -33.38 2.03 1.89
CA LYS A 404 -33.92 1.46 0.64
C LYS A 404 -33.50 2.23 -0.62
N VAL A 405 -32.80 3.35 -0.45
CA VAL A 405 -32.27 4.17 -1.55
C VAL A 405 -30.74 4.15 -1.49
N ALA A 406 -30.11 4.01 -2.65
CA ALA A 406 -28.67 4.20 -2.81
C ALA A 406 -28.42 5.35 -3.80
N MET A 407 -27.26 5.99 -3.66
CA MET A 407 -26.91 7.16 -4.45
C MET A 407 -25.67 6.91 -5.31
N VAL A 408 -25.70 7.38 -6.55
CA VAL A 408 -24.57 7.36 -7.48
C VAL A 408 -24.26 8.81 -7.87
N LEU A 409 -23.14 9.33 -7.37
CA LEU A 409 -22.66 10.67 -7.68
C LEU A 409 -21.64 10.59 -8.81
N VAL A 410 -21.93 11.28 -9.92
CA VAL A 410 -21.01 11.41 -11.04
C VAL A 410 -20.34 12.78 -10.96
N VAL A 411 -19.04 12.76 -10.67
CA VAL A 411 -18.20 13.96 -10.61
C VAL A 411 -17.66 14.21 -12.01
N ASN A 412 -18.03 15.33 -12.62
CA ASN A 412 -17.50 15.71 -13.92
C ASN A 412 -16.23 16.55 -13.72
N ALA A 413 -15.16 16.23 -14.45
CA ALA A 413 -14.06 17.18 -14.60
C ALA A 413 -14.61 18.35 -15.43
N TYR A 414 -14.83 19.52 -14.83
CA TYR A 414 -15.10 20.73 -15.59
C TYR A 414 -13.82 21.12 -16.35
N THR A 415 -13.57 20.48 -17.48
CA THR A 415 -12.53 20.92 -18.40
C THR A 415 -13.04 22.18 -19.07
N ASN A 416 -12.33 23.28 -18.83
CA ASN A 416 -12.64 24.62 -19.33
C ASN A 416 -12.33 24.73 -20.84
N GLU A 417 -12.76 23.75 -21.64
CA GLU A 417 -12.55 23.68 -23.09
C GLU A 417 -13.90 23.53 -23.80
N GLY A 418 -14.56 24.66 -24.09
CA GLY A 418 -15.47 24.72 -25.24
C GLY A 418 -16.82 25.42 -25.09
N MET A 419 -17.22 25.97 -23.95
CA MET A 419 -18.37 26.87 -23.88
C MET A 419 -18.00 28.19 -23.20
N GLN A 420 -18.04 29.27 -23.98
CA GLN A 420 -17.98 30.64 -23.45
C GLN A 420 -19.20 30.89 -22.56
N PHE A 421 -19.01 30.84 -21.25
CA PHE A 421 -19.82 31.59 -20.31
C PHE A 421 -18.89 32.46 -19.49
N GLU A 422 -19.06 33.77 -19.59
CA GLU A 422 -18.43 34.70 -18.67
C GLU A 422 -19.01 34.45 -17.26
N PRO A 423 -18.18 34.13 -16.25
CA PRO A 423 -18.63 34.14 -14.88
C PRO A 423 -18.76 35.60 -14.45
N ALA A 424 -19.96 35.99 -14.02
CA ALA A 424 -20.17 37.25 -13.33
C ALA A 424 -19.26 37.29 -12.09
N SER A 425 -18.30 38.22 -12.12
CA SER A 425 -17.48 38.77 -11.03
C SER A 425 -17.67 38.18 -9.62
N ALA A 426 -16.65 37.46 -9.12
CA ALA A 426 -15.78 37.86 -8.00
C ALA A 426 -14.96 36.67 -7.47
N GLY A 427 -13.62 36.78 -7.55
CA GLY A 427 -12.65 36.00 -6.76
C GLY A 427 -12.40 34.56 -7.22
N SER A 428 -11.50 34.36 -8.19
CA SER A 428 -11.05 33.04 -8.64
C SER A 428 -10.08 32.37 -7.65
N PRO A 429 -10.31 31.11 -7.22
CA PRO A 429 -9.25 30.18 -6.86
C PRO A 429 -8.72 29.50 -8.14
N SER A 430 -7.46 29.09 -8.11
CA SER A 430 -6.78 28.34 -9.18
C SER A 430 -7.56 27.09 -9.60
N GLY A 431 -7.64 26.86 -10.92
CA GLY A 431 -8.57 25.91 -11.57
C GLY A 431 -8.34 24.41 -11.37
N GLU A 432 -7.76 23.97 -10.26
CA GLU A 432 -7.68 22.54 -9.89
C GLU A 432 -8.70 22.15 -8.79
N ASP A 433 -9.35 23.12 -8.12
CA ASP A 433 -10.20 22.87 -6.95
C ASP A 433 -11.72 23.04 -7.16
N THR A 434 -12.19 23.39 -8.36
CA THR A 434 -13.61 23.73 -8.55
C THR A 434 -14.53 22.53 -8.34
N SER A 435 -14.26 21.37 -8.97
CA SER A 435 -15.12 20.17 -8.81
C SER A 435 -15.12 19.62 -7.38
N LEU A 436 -13.95 19.59 -6.73
CA LEU A 436 -13.79 19.10 -5.35
C LEU A 436 -14.45 20.05 -4.34
N SER A 437 -14.32 21.36 -4.53
CA SER A 437 -14.97 22.35 -3.66
C SER A 437 -16.49 22.33 -3.80
N ILE A 438 -17.01 22.17 -5.03
CA ILE A 438 -18.44 21.97 -5.29
C ILE A 438 -18.91 20.69 -4.59
N LEU A 439 -18.23 19.56 -4.81
CA LEU A 439 -18.57 18.28 -4.17
C LEU A 439 -18.58 18.41 -2.64
N LYS A 440 -17.54 19.02 -2.07
CA LYS A 440 -17.45 19.26 -0.63
C LYS A 440 -18.59 20.13 -0.13
N SER A 441 -18.96 21.18 -0.86
CA SER A 441 -20.07 22.06 -0.49
C SER A 441 -21.41 21.30 -0.48
N ILE A 442 -21.64 20.42 -1.45
CA ILE A 442 -22.87 19.60 -1.56
C ILE A 442 -22.92 18.58 -0.42
N LEU A 443 -21.83 17.86 -0.16
CA LEU A 443 -21.80 16.85 0.90
C LEU A 443 -21.93 17.45 2.30
N LEU A 444 -21.53 18.71 2.50
CA LEU A 444 -21.69 19.42 3.78
C LEU A 444 -23.05 20.09 3.97
N ASP A 445 -23.82 20.30 2.90
CA ASP A 445 -25.15 20.94 2.98
C ASP A 445 -26.21 19.92 3.39
N ASP A 446 -26.50 19.85 4.68
CA ASP A 446 -27.47 18.91 5.29
C ASP A 446 -28.93 19.30 5.10
N ARG A 447 -29.21 20.51 4.60
CA ARG A 447 -30.57 20.98 4.30
C ARG A 447 -31.01 20.55 2.92
N ARG A 448 -30.06 20.68 1.99
CA ARG A 448 -30.27 20.40 0.59
C ARG A 448 -30.01 18.91 0.33
N PHE A 449 -28.89 18.38 0.78
CA PHE A 449 -28.54 16.97 0.58
C PHE A 449 -29.18 16.05 1.62
N VAL A 450 -28.88 14.74 1.53
CA VAL A 450 -29.41 13.74 2.47
C VAL A 450 -29.05 14.07 3.93
N LYS A 451 -30.07 14.02 4.78
CA LYS A 451 -29.99 14.31 6.22
C LYS A 451 -28.91 13.48 6.88
N LEU A 452 -28.15 14.09 7.79
CA LEU A 452 -27.05 13.45 8.51
C LEU A 452 -27.46 12.15 9.23
N GLU A 453 -28.68 12.09 9.77
CA GLU A 453 -29.22 10.92 10.47
C GLU A 453 -29.40 9.69 9.55
N ASP A 454 -29.64 9.90 8.26
CA ASP A 454 -29.91 8.83 7.31
C ASP A 454 -28.64 8.34 6.58
N ARG A 455 -27.55 9.12 6.59
CA ARG A 455 -26.32 8.84 5.83
C ARG A 455 -25.66 7.51 6.20
N ALA A 456 -25.72 7.11 7.46
CA ALA A 456 -25.16 5.81 7.88
C ALA A 456 -25.88 4.62 7.22
N MET A 457 -27.16 4.78 6.87
CA MET A 457 -27.96 3.72 6.24
C MET A 457 -27.83 3.74 4.71
N MET A 458 -27.57 4.91 4.12
CA MET A 458 -27.56 5.11 2.68
C MET A 458 -26.22 4.69 2.03
N PRO A 459 -26.21 3.74 1.08
CA PRO A 459 -25.02 3.43 0.30
C PRO A 459 -24.75 4.49 -0.78
N ILE A 460 -23.48 4.84 -0.98
CA ILE A 460 -23.05 5.87 -1.94
C ILE A 460 -21.93 5.37 -2.86
N ILE A 461 -22.08 5.63 -4.16
CA ILE A 461 -21.13 5.26 -5.21
C ILE A 461 -20.65 6.54 -5.90
N MET A 462 -19.35 6.82 -5.82
CA MET A 462 -18.70 7.93 -6.49
C MET A 462 -18.12 7.44 -7.82
N ILE A 463 -18.50 8.07 -8.93
CA ILE A 463 -17.89 7.86 -10.25
C ILE A 463 -17.08 9.10 -10.59
N CYS A 464 -15.77 8.93 -10.76
CA CYS A 464 -14.83 10.05 -10.82
C CYS A 464 -13.80 9.88 -11.95
N PRO A 465 -13.27 11.00 -12.48
CA PRO A 465 -12.11 10.99 -13.36
C PRO A 465 -10.89 10.36 -12.69
N THR A 466 -10.05 9.66 -13.45
CA THR A 466 -8.86 8.96 -12.93
C THR A 466 -7.90 9.86 -12.14
N ASN A 467 -7.77 11.11 -12.55
CA ASN A 467 -6.89 12.11 -11.93
C ASN A 467 -7.45 12.64 -10.60
N GLU A 468 -8.77 12.60 -10.39
CA GLU A 468 -9.42 13.13 -9.18
C GLU A 468 -9.73 12.04 -8.13
N LEU A 469 -9.73 10.76 -8.53
CA LEU A 469 -10.14 9.64 -7.68
C LEU A 469 -9.42 9.61 -6.33
N LYS A 470 -8.09 9.79 -6.31
CA LYS A 470 -7.31 9.82 -5.06
C LYS A 470 -7.66 11.02 -4.18
N SER A 471 -7.79 12.21 -4.78
CA SER A 471 -8.13 13.44 -4.06
C SER A 471 -9.51 13.33 -3.40
N ILE A 472 -10.46 12.65 -4.06
CA ILE A 472 -11.79 12.40 -3.51
C ILE A 472 -11.75 11.36 -2.38
N GLU A 473 -10.97 10.29 -2.52
CA GLU A 473 -10.76 9.30 -1.44
C GLU A 473 -10.13 9.95 -0.19
N GLU A 474 -9.16 10.84 -0.39
CA GLU A 474 -8.53 11.63 0.66
C GLU A 474 -9.55 12.58 1.31
N LEU A 475 -10.35 13.31 0.52
CA LEU A 475 -11.41 14.19 1.03
C LEU A 475 -12.42 13.44 1.92
N PHE A 476 -12.87 12.25 1.51
CA PHE A 476 -13.76 11.42 2.34
C PHE A 476 -13.05 10.98 3.62
N SER A 477 -11.79 10.58 3.54
CA SER A 477 -11.02 10.14 4.72
C SER A 477 -10.80 11.28 5.72
N GLU A 478 -10.53 12.50 5.24
CA GLU A 478 -10.33 13.69 6.08
C GLU A 478 -11.62 14.17 6.76
N GLN A 479 -12.78 13.95 6.14
CA GLN A 479 -14.08 14.40 6.64
C GLN A 479 -14.87 13.27 7.33
N ASP A 480 -14.19 12.22 7.80
CA ASP A 480 -14.80 11.04 8.45
C ASP A 480 -15.98 10.48 7.65
N TYR A 481 -15.76 10.33 6.35
CA TYR A 481 -16.70 9.87 5.34
C TYR A 481 -18.03 10.65 5.32
N PHE A 482 -18.06 11.92 5.76
CA PHE A 482 -19.26 12.76 5.77
C PHE A 482 -20.48 12.13 6.47
N SER A 483 -20.23 11.34 7.53
CA SER A 483 -21.24 10.55 8.27
C SER A 483 -21.86 9.37 7.49
N PHE A 484 -21.31 9.01 6.33
CA PHE A 484 -21.63 7.75 5.67
C PHE A 484 -20.91 6.58 6.33
N ASP A 485 -21.53 5.40 6.25
CA ASP A 485 -20.87 4.16 6.63
C ASP A 485 -19.75 3.84 5.62
N ARG A 486 -18.51 3.79 6.10
CA ARG A 486 -17.31 3.52 5.29
C ARG A 486 -17.44 2.26 4.44
N ASP A 487 -18.10 1.22 4.95
CA ASP A 487 -18.27 -0.05 4.23
C ASP A 487 -19.30 0.03 3.09
N LYS A 488 -20.04 1.16 3.02
CA LYS A 488 -21.07 1.45 2.01
C LYS A 488 -20.71 2.63 1.10
N VAL A 489 -19.43 3.03 1.10
CA VAL A 489 -18.88 4.07 0.21
C VAL A 489 -17.98 3.40 -0.81
N TRP A 490 -18.27 3.57 -2.11
CA TRP A 490 -17.45 3.01 -3.19
C TRP A 490 -16.98 4.09 -4.15
N PHE A 491 -15.72 4.00 -4.58
CA PHE A 491 -15.14 4.88 -5.60
C PHE A 491 -14.87 4.08 -6.86
N LEU A 492 -15.34 4.58 -8.00
CA LEU A 492 -15.21 3.97 -9.31
C LEU A 492 -14.60 4.98 -10.29
N GLU A 493 -13.66 4.50 -11.09
CA GLU A 493 -13.16 5.27 -12.24
C GLU A 493 -14.22 5.32 -13.34
N GLU A 494 -14.36 6.47 -13.98
CA GLU A 494 -15.21 6.64 -15.16
C GLU A 494 -14.87 5.64 -16.29
N GLU A 495 -15.88 5.21 -17.03
CA GLU A 495 -15.69 4.32 -18.18
C GLU A 495 -15.07 5.11 -19.35
N LYS A 496 -14.00 4.56 -19.92
CA LYS A 496 -13.27 5.18 -21.03
C LYS A 496 -13.27 4.29 -22.26
N LEU A 497 -13.41 4.91 -23.42
CA LEU A 497 -13.26 4.24 -24.70
C LEU A 497 -12.08 4.81 -25.51
N PRO A 498 -11.48 3.99 -26.40
CA PRO A 498 -10.39 4.46 -27.25
C PRO A 498 -10.89 5.49 -28.25
N VAL A 499 -10.09 6.54 -28.43
CA VAL A 499 -10.29 7.55 -29.47
C VAL A 499 -9.95 6.93 -30.82
N ILE A 500 -10.73 7.24 -31.86
CA ILE A 500 -10.54 6.66 -33.19
C ILE A 500 -10.23 7.73 -34.25
N GLY A 501 -9.41 7.37 -35.22
CA GLY A 501 -9.10 8.21 -36.38
C GLY A 501 -10.21 8.24 -37.42
N PRO A 502 -10.12 9.12 -38.43
CA PRO A 502 -11.02 9.10 -39.57
C PRO A 502 -10.97 7.75 -40.28
N ALA A 503 -12.09 7.38 -40.92
CA ALA A 503 -12.15 6.17 -41.73
C ALA A 503 -11.18 6.31 -42.92
N SER A 504 -10.27 5.34 -43.08
CA SER A 504 -9.36 5.33 -44.23
C SER A 504 -10.13 5.04 -45.53
N GLU A 505 -9.85 5.82 -46.58
CA GLU A 505 -10.48 5.72 -47.91
C GLU A 505 -10.39 4.32 -48.54
N LEU A 506 -9.33 3.57 -48.25
CA LEU A 506 -9.07 2.23 -48.81
C LEU A 506 -9.78 1.09 -48.05
N ALA A 507 -10.14 1.31 -46.78
CA ALA A 507 -10.62 0.25 -45.89
C ALA A 507 -12.00 0.56 -45.26
N CYS A 508 -12.51 1.78 -45.38
CA CYS A 508 -13.73 2.27 -44.73
C CYS A 508 -13.80 1.91 -43.23
N LYS A 509 -12.65 1.95 -42.53
CA LYS A 509 -12.53 1.50 -41.14
C LYS A 509 -11.77 2.50 -40.30
N HIS A 510 -12.33 2.76 -39.12
CA HIS A 510 -11.72 3.58 -38.09
C HIS A 510 -10.66 2.78 -37.34
N LYS A 511 -9.52 3.42 -37.05
CA LYS A 511 -8.43 2.85 -36.26
C LYS A 511 -8.35 3.53 -34.90
N ILE A 512 -8.07 2.78 -33.85
CA ILE A 512 -7.72 3.33 -32.53
C ILE A 512 -6.46 4.20 -32.68
N LEU A 513 -6.51 5.43 -32.16
CA LEU A 513 -5.36 6.30 -32.11
C LEU A 513 -4.50 5.97 -30.87
N MET A 514 -3.18 6.00 -31.06
CA MET A 514 -2.22 5.71 -29.99
C MET A 514 -1.60 7.01 -29.50
N LYS A 515 -1.56 7.25 -28.19
CA LYS A 515 -0.86 8.41 -27.60
C LYS A 515 0.64 8.20 -27.65
N SER A 516 1.06 6.96 -27.43
CA SER A 516 2.43 6.49 -27.57
C SER A 516 2.41 5.03 -28.05
N PRO A 517 3.55 4.42 -28.42
CA PRO A 517 3.56 3.02 -28.88
C PRO A 517 3.00 2.00 -27.87
N TRP A 518 2.87 2.37 -26.60
CA TRP A 518 2.40 1.53 -25.49
C TRP A 518 1.18 2.11 -24.76
N GLU A 519 0.60 3.22 -25.23
CA GLU A 519 -0.55 3.86 -24.59
C GLU A 519 -1.61 4.22 -25.65
N MET A 520 -2.84 3.71 -25.50
CA MET A 520 -3.97 4.11 -26.33
C MET A 520 -4.45 5.52 -25.93
N LEU A 521 -4.88 6.33 -26.90
CA LEU A 521 -5.68 7.51 -26.58
C LEU A 521 -7.07 7.05 -26.12
N GLN A 522 -7.52 7.54 -24.97
CA GLN A 522 -8.81 7.19 -24.38
C GLN A 522 -9.48 8.45 -23.84
N THR A 523 -10.79 8.54 -24.01
CA THR A 523 -11.63 9.60 -23.45
C THR A 523 -12.82 9.01 -22.71
N SER A 524 -13.43 9.78 -21.83
CA SER A 524 -14.63 9.35 -21.10
C SER A 524 -15.77 9.12 -22.08
N VAL A 525 -16.61 8.13 -21.78
CA VAL A 525 -17.75 7.76 -22.62
C VAL A 525 -18.93 8.75 -22.50
N GLY A 526 -18.84 9.72 -21.60
CA GLY A 526 -19.97 10.55 -21.20
C GLY A 526 -20.87 9.86 -20.16
N SER A 527 -22.00 10.49 -19.85
CA SER A 527 -22.89 10.10 -18.74
C SER A 527 -23.51 8.70 -18.88
N GLY A 528 -23.63 8.16 -20.10
CA GLY A 528 -24.08 6.81 -20.36
C GLY A 528 -23.13 5.72 -19.88
N GLY A 529 -21.85 6.06 -19.65
CA GLY A 529 -20.85 5.13 -19.09
C GLY A 529 -21.24 4.58 -17.71
N VAL A 530 -22.05 5.32 -16.94
CA VAL A 530 -22.54 4.90 -15.62
C VAL A 530 -23.28 3.56 -15.68
N LEU A 531 -24.14 3.37 -16.70
CA LEU A 531 -24.89 2.13 -16.87
C LEU A 531 -23.97 0.93 -17.15
N SER A 532 -22.87 1.15 -17.87
CA SER A 532 -21.84 0.13 -18.12
C SER A 532 -21.14 -0.27 -16.82
N LEU A 533 -20.68 0.72 -16.04
CA LEU A 533 -19.95 0.50 -14.78
C LEU A 533 -20.79 -0.25 -13.75
N LEU A 534 -22.04 0.17 -13.55
CA LEU A 534 -22.94 -0.47 -12.59
C LEU A 534 -23.25 -1.92 -12.98
N GLY A 535 -23.34 -2.22 -14.29
CA GLY A 535 -23.52 -3.57 -14.80
C GLY A 535 -22.30 -4.48 -14.64
N ALA A 536 -21.09 -3.92 -14.67
CA ALA A 536 -19.84 -4.69 -14.67
C ALA A 536 -19.34 -5.08 -13.26
N ASN A 537 -19.62 -4.27 -12.24
CA ASN A 537 -18.86 -4.27 -10.99
C ASN A 537 -19.45 -5.07 -9.81
N TYR A 538 -20.36 -6.03 -10.03
CA TYR A 538 -21.11 -6.72 -8.95
C TYR A 538 -21.81 -5.74 -7.96
N MET A 539 -21.89 -4.45 -8.30
CA MET A 539 -22.43 -3.41 -7.44
C MET A 539 -23.92 -3.61 -7.23
N LEU A 540 -24.67 -3.88 -8.31
CA LEU A 540 -26.11 -4.14 -8.23
C LEU A 540 -26.47 -5.38 -7.40
N GLU A 541 -25.57 -6.38 -7.32
CA GLU A 541 -25.74 -7.54 -6.44
C GLU A 541 -25.50 -7.16 -4.97
N SER A 542 -24.50 -6.31 -4.73
CA SER A 542 -24.18 -5.81 -3.39
C SER A 542 -25.29 -4.90 -2.85
N LEU A 543 -25.80 -3.97 -3.66
CA LEU A 543 -26.97 -3.15 -3.33
C LEU A 543 -28.20 -4.01 -3.06
N SER A 544 -28.39 -5.10 -3.82
CA SER A 544 -29.49 -6.04 -3.57
C SER A 544 -29.39 -6.74 -2.21
N LYS A 545 -28.17 -7.04 -1.74
CA LYS A 545 -27.93 -7.63 -0.41
C LYS A 545 -28.15 -6.63 0.72
N LEU A 546 -27.94 -5.35 0.45
CA LEU A 546 -28.28 -4.24 1.35
C LEU A 546 -29.77 -3.89 1.30
N GLU A 547 -30.58 -4.68 0.58
CA GLU A 547 -32.02 -4.50 0.42
C GLU A 547 -32.42 -3.14 -0.18
N VAL A 548 -31.56 -2.55 -1.01
CA VAL A 548 -31.85 -1.33 -1.76
C VAL A 548 -32.93 -1.61 -2.81
N GLU A 549 -33.92 -0.73 -2.89
CA GLU A 549 -35.04 -0.78 -3.85
C GLU A 549 -34.85 0.23 -4.99
N TYR A 550 -34.26 1.39 -4.70
CA TYR A 550 -34.05 2.47 -5.66
C TYR A 550 -32.60 2.95 -5.68
N VAL A 551 -32.14 3.38 -6.85
CA VAL A 551 -30.81 3.95 -7.09
C VAL A 551 -30.98 5.29 -7.77
N GLU A 552 -30.58 6.35 -7.09
CA GLU A 552 -30.57 7.72 -7.61
C GLU A 552 -29.22 8.00 -8.26
N VAL A 553 -29.21 8.42 -9.52
CA VAL A 553 -28.02 8.69 -10.31
C VAL A 553 -28.01 10.18 -10.64
N LEU A 554 -27.06 10.91 -10.08
CA LEU A 554 -26.96 12.35 -10.23
C LEU A 554 -25.59 12.84 -10.67
N SER A 555 -25.62 13.94 -11.41
CA SER A 555 -24.46 14.72 -11.82
C SER A 555 -24.18 15.81 -10.79
N VAL A 556 -22.94 15.93 -10.34
CA VAL A 556 -22.52 16.95 -9.36
C VAL A 556 -22.52 18.33 -10.04
N ASN A 557 -23.30 19.28 -9.51
CA ASN A 557 -23.41 20.65 -10.02
C ASN A 557 -23.81 21.63 -8.89
N GLU A 558 -23.33 22.87 -8.93
CA GLU A 558 -23.59 23.93 -7.94
C GLU A 558 -25.08 24.21 -7.65
N ARG A 559 -25.97 23.94 -8.61
CA ARG A 559 -27.41 24.20 -8.49
C ARG A 559 -28.24 22.99 -8.06
N TYR A 560 -27.72 21.78 -8.27
CA TYR A 560 -28.51 20.56 -8.17
C TYR A 560 -28.19 19.79 -6.90
N ILE A 561 -29.25 19.35 -6.24
CA ILE A 561 -29.21 18.88 -4.88
C ILE A 561 -29.83 17.49 -4.90
N GLY A 562 -29.04 16.44 -5.06
CA GLY A 562 -29.58 15.07 -5.02
C GLY A 562 -30.15 14.71 -3.64
N GLY A 563 -30.97 13.66 -3.59
CA GLY A 563 -31.59 13.16 -2.36
C GLY A 563 -33.04 13.59 -2.19
N HIS A 564 -33.72 13.96 -3.28
CA HIS A 564 -35.10 14.41 -3.22
C HIS A 564 -36.04 13.28 -2.84
N THR A 565 -36.49 13.33 -1.60
CA THR A 565 -37.58 12.51 -1.04
C THR A 565 -38.81 12.49 -1.94
N GLU A 566 -39.10 13.61 -2.60
CA GLU A 566 -40.25 13.86 -3.45
C GLU A 566 -40.21 13.02 -4.73
N LEU A 567 -39.04 12.92 -5.38
CA LEU A 567 -38.90 12.10 -6.59
C LEU A 567 -39.10 10.62 -6.27
N CYS A 568 -38.51 10.16 -5.16
CA CYS A 568 -38.66 8.78 -4.69
C CYS A 568 -40.12 8.45 -4.34
N GLY A 569 -40.77 9.30 -3.55
CA GLY A 569 -42.18 9.17 -3.21
C GLY A 569 -43.08 9.18 -4.44
N PHE A 570 -42.84 10.10 -5.38
CA PHE A 570 -43.60 10.22 -6.62
C PHE A 570 -43.51 8.95 -7.48
N VAL A 571 -42.30 8.45 -7.76
CA VAL A 571 -42.10 7.21 -8.53
C VAL A 571 -42.77 6.03 -7.86
N LYS A 572 -42.63 5.90 -6.53
CA LYS A 572 -43.24 4.83 -5.74
C LYS A 572 -44.76 4.87 -5.79
N SER A 573 -45.38 6.04 -5.60
CA SER A 573 -46.84 6.22 -5.65
C SER A 573 -47.46 5.85 -7.01
N ARG A 574 -46.69 6.04 -8.09
CA ARG A 574 -47.10 5.72 -9.46
C ARG A 574 -46.78 4.29 -9.87
N GLY A 575 -46.06 3.52 -9.04
CA GLY A 575 -45.53 2.22 -9.42
C GLY A 575 -44.56 2.30 -10.61
N GLY A 576 -43.88 3.44 -10.75
CA GLY A 576 -42.92 3.70 -11.82
C GLY A 576 -41.59 2.98 -11.57
N HIS A 577 -40.84 2.77 -12.65
CA HIS A 577 -39.51 2.19 -12.60
C HIS A 577 -38.39 3.21 -12.77
N VAL A 578 -38.72 4.36 -13.36
CA VAL A 578 -37.79 5.46 -13.64
C VAL A 578 -38.43 6.78 -13.21
N GLY A 579 -37.70 7.59 -12.44
CA GLY A 579 -37.99 8.99 -12.17
C GLY A 579 -36.94 9.87 -12.82
N ILE A 580 -37.34 10.95 -13.48
CA ILE A 580 -36.43 11.93 -14.07
C ILE A 580 -36.81 13.30 -13.56
N GLN A 581 -35.86 14.00 -12.96
CA GLN A 581 -36.03 15.40 -12.59
C GLN A 581 -35.53 16.31 -13.71
N ILE A 582 -36.33 17.32 -14.03
CA ILE A 582 -36.00 18.34 -15.04
C ILE A 582 -36.23 19.73 -14.46
N SER A 583 -35.42 20.70 -14.88
CA SER A 583 -35.60 22.11 -14.52
C SER A 583 -36.11 22.93 -15.72
N ALA A 584 -37.10 23.79 -15.52
CA ALA A 584 -37.75 24.56 -16.57
C ALA A 584 -36.79 25.47 -17.39
N ASP A 585 -35.72 26.00 -16.78
CA ASP A 585 -34.73 26.87 -17.45
C ASP A 585 -33.79 26.11 -18.41
N ARG A 586 -33.67 24.78 -18.29
CA ARG A 586 -32.66 24.01 -19.02
C ARG A 586 -33.18 22.68 -19.55
N MET A 587 -33.87 22.76 -20.69
CA MET A 587 -33.97 21.64 -21.63
C MET A 587 -32.67 21.42 -22.44
N SER A 588 -31.57 22.11 -22.13
CA SER A 588 -30.42 22.28 -23.04
C SER A 588 -29.07 21.67 -22.62
N SER A 589 -28.81 21.36 -21.36
CA SER A 589 -27.56 20.66 -20.96
C SER A 589 -27.86 19.21 -20.57
N GLU A 590 -27.61 18.26 -21.46
CA GLU A 590 -27.72 16.80 -21.18
C GLU A 590 -26.79 16.32 -20.03
N GLU A 591 -25.89 17.18 -19.56
CA GLU A 591 -24.90 16.91 -18.52
C GLU A 591 -25.41 17.10 -17.09
N ALA A 592 -26.51 17.84 -16.90
CA ALA A 592 -27.18 17.98 -15.60
C ALA A 592 -28.37 17.03 -15.57
N TYR A 593 -28.22 15.93 -14.85
CA TYR A 593 -29.24 14.89 -14.74
C TYR A 593 -29.38 14.43 -13.28
N ASP A 594 -30.61 14.08 -12.95
CA ASP A 594 -31.00 13.44 -11.71
C ASP A 594 -32.09 12.42 -12.07
N ILE A 595 -31.71 11.14 -11.96
CA ILE A 595 -32.50 10.02 -12.45
C ILE A 595 -32.57 8.95 -11.38
N LEU A 596 -33.79 8.65 -10.94
CA LEU A 596 -34.07 7.56 -10.03
C LEU A 596 -34.44 6.30 -10.80
N PHE A 597 -33.76 5.19 -10.53
CA PHE A 597 -34.10 3.88 -11.07
C PHE A 597 -34.54 2.94 -9.97
N SER A 598 -35.62 2.18 -10.18
CA SER A 598 -35.82 0.95 -9.39
C SER A 598 -34.67 -0.03 -9.66
N LEU A 599 -34.17 -0.70 -8.62
CA LEU A 599 -33.03 -1.61 -8.73
C LEU A 599 -33.30 -2.76 -9.72
N GLU A 600 -34.54 -3.25 -9.77
CA GLU A 600 -34.97 -4.28 -10.73
C GLU A 600 -34.85 -3.81 -12.17
N TYR A 601 -35.32 -2.60 -12.46
CA TYR A 601 -35.23 -2.01 -13.78
C TYR A 601 -33.78 -1.66 -14.16
N LEU A 602 -32.99 -1.16 -13.21
CA LEU A 602 -31.57 -0.91 -13.40
C LEU A 602 -30.81 -2.19 -13.78
N LYS A 603 -31.09 -3.31 -13.11
CA LYS A 603 -30.57 -4.65 -13.48
C LYS A 603 -31.01 -5.10 -14.87
N LYS A 604 -32.19 -4.68 -15.35
CA LYS A 604 -32.69 -4.98 -16.70
C LYS A 604 -31.94 -4.17 -17.75
N ILE A 605 -31.79 -2.85 -17.57
CA ILE A 605 -31.15 -1.97 -18.56
C ILE A 605 -29.64 -2.16 -18.65
N THR A 606 -28.96 -2.45 -17.53
CA THR A 606 -27.52 -2.74 -17.54
C THR A 606 -27.15 -4.06 -18.23
N LYS A 607 -28.14 -4.93 -18.50
CA LYS A 607 -27.97 -6.11 -19.37
C LYS A 607 -28.17 -5.80 -20.86
N GLN A 608 -28.73 -4.64 -21.19
CA GLN A 608 -29.06 -4.20 -22.55
C GLN A 608 -28.05 -3.14 -23.06
N ILE A 609 -26.77 -3.32 -22.74
CA ILE A 609 -25.68 -2.41 -23.16
C ILE A 609 -25.62 -2.28 -24.69
N ASP A 610 -26.05 -3.32 -25.41
CA ASP A 610 -26.18 -3.34 -26.87
C ASP A 610 -27.26 -2.41 -27.43
N LYS A 611 -28.09 -1.81 -26.58
CA LYS A 611 -29.07 -0.79 -26.98
C LYS A 611 -28.61 0.63 -26.73
N LEU A 612 -27.50 0.83 -26.01
CA LEU A 612 -26.96 2.17 -25.78
C LEU A 612 -26.63 2.83 -27.13
N HIS A 613 -26.91 4.12 -27.20
CA HIS A 613 -26.68 4.90 -28.40
C HIS A 613 -25.46 5.78 -28.25
N PHE A 614 -24.48 5.54 -29.13
CA PHE A 614 -23.24 6.27 -29.23
C PHE A 614 -23.26 7.20 -30.43
N TYR A 615 -22.69 8.39 -30.26
CA TYR A 615 -22.35 9.31 -31.33
C TYR A 615 -20.88 9.73 -31.25
N MET A 616 -20.38 10.32 -32.33
CA MET A 616 -19.01 10.81 -32.41
C MET A 616 -18.94 12.31 -32.18
N ILE A 617 -18.00 12.73 -31.36
CA ILE A 617 -17.59 14.12 -31.21
C ILE A 617 -16.27 14.30 -31.96
N PRO A 618 -16.21 15.14 -33.01
CA PRO A 618 -14.96 15.44 -33.69
C PRO A 618 -14.00 16.17 -32.75
N ALA A 619 -12.76 15.69 -32.69
CA ALA A 619 -11.70 16.24 -31.86
C ALA A 619 -10.39 16.37 -32.65
N THR A 620 -9.46 17.17 -32.13
CA THR A 620 -8.09 17.29 -32.65
C THR A 620 -7.14 16.71 -31.61
N SER A 621 -6.41 15.65 -31.96
CA SER A 621 -5.51 14.99 -31.02
C SER A 621 -4.19 14.62 -31.71
N SER A 622 -3.08 14.98 -31.07
CA SER A 622 -1.77 14.44 -31.43
C SER A 622 -1.72 12.95 -31.11
N HIS A 623 -1.13 12.17 -32.01
CA HIS A 623 -1.07 10.72 -31.87
C HIS A 623 0.18 10.17 -32.56
N VAL A 624 0.48 8.90 -32.30
CA VAL A 624 1.63 8.20 -32.88
C VAL A 624 1.13 7.09 -33.81
N GLU A 625 1.62 7.08 -35.05
CA GLU A 625 1.39 6.00 -36.02
C GLU A 625 2.72 5.34 -36.41
N LYS A 626 2.65 4.04 -36.75
CA LYS A 626 3.80 3.32 -37.28
C LYS A 626 3.79 3.35 -38.80
N ILE A 627 4.68 4.13 -39.39
CA ILE A 627 4.85 4.28 -40.84
C ILE A 627 6.26 3.79 -41.20
N ASP A 628 6.38 2.91 -42.20
CA ASP A 628 7.66 2.35 -42.66
C ASP A 628 8.57 1.77 -41.55
N LYS A 629 7.94 1.18 -40.52
CA LYS A 629 8.55 0.59 -39.32
C LYS A 629 9.10 1.61 -38.30
N GLU A 630 8.97 2.90 -38.57
CA GLU A 630 9.30 3.97 -37.63
C GLU A 630 8.03 4.52 -36.98
N TRP A 631 8.17 5.03 -35.76
CA TRP A 631 7.09 5.67 -35.03
C TRP A 631 7.12 7.16 -35.33
N ILE A 632 6.04 7.68 -35.89
CA ILE A 632 5.92 9.09 -36.29
C ILE A 632 4.84 9.73 -35.44
N GLU A 633 5.17 10.85 -34.83
CA GLU A 633 4.20 11.71 -34.15
C GLU A 633 3.48 12.56 -35.20
N VAL A 634 2.15 12.49 -35.18
CA VAL A 634 1.25 13.20 -36.08
C VAL A 634 0.54 14.28 -35.27
N SER A 635 0.80 15.54 -35.63
CA SER A 635 0.18 16.73 -35.04
C SER A 635 -0.69 17.43 -36.10
N PRO A 636 -2.01 17.21 -36.09
CA PRO A 636 -2.92 17.70 -37.12
C PRO A 636 -3.40 19.13 -36.85
N SER A 637 -3.69 19.87 -37.93
CA SER A 637 -4.22 21.23 -37.87
C SER A 637 -5.75 21.31 -37.95
N SER A 638 -6.43 20.17 -38.13
CA SER A 638 -7.88 20.03 -38.22
C SER A 638 -8.33 18.76 -37.50
N PRO A 639 -9.63 18.62 -37.16
CA PRO A 639 -10.13 17.43 -36.48
C PRO A 639 -9.75 16.14 -37.22
N ASN A 640 -9.04 15.27 -36.51
CA ASN A 640 -8.47 14.00 -37.00
C ASN A 640 -8.82 12.83 -36.06
N ALA A 641 -9.61 13.11 -35.03
CA ALA A 641 -9.98 12.18 -34.00
C ALA A 641 -11.50 12.25 -33.83
N HIS A 642 -12.08 11.13 -33.44
CA HIS A 642 -13.48 11.06 -33.05
C HIS A 642 -13.53 10.38 -31.69
N GLU A 643 -14.16 11.08 -30.75
CA GLU A 643 -14.41 10.62 -29.40
C GLU A 643 -15.81 10.03 -29.34
N PHE A 644 -15.97 8.94 -28.58
CA PHE A 644 -17.26 8.31 -28.39
C PHE A 644 -17.98 8.97 -27.24
N TYR A 645 -19.21 9.40 -27.47
CA TYR A 645 -20.09 9.89 -26.42
C TYR A 645 -21.40 9.12 -26.40
N CYS A 646 -21.85 8.78 -25.19
CA CYS A 646 -23.14 8.19 -24.91
C CYS A 646 -23.81 8.98 -23.78
N SER A 647 -25.04 9.44 -24.04
CA SER A 647 -25.87 10.10 -23.04
C SER A 647 -26.54 9.07 -22.12
N ILE A 648 -26.66 9.38 -20.82
CA ILE A 648 -27.38 8.53 -19.87
C ILE A 648 -28.83 8.30 -20.34
N TYR A 649 -29.46 9.30 -20.96
CA TYR A 649 -30.83 9.20 -21.48
C TYR A 649 -31.01 8.21 -22.64
N SER A 650 -29.93 7.64 -23.19
CA SER A 650 -30.02 6.62 -24.22
C SER A 650 -30.83 5.38 -23.81
N PHE A 651 -30.97 5.09 -22.50
CA PHE A 651 -31.83 4.01 -22.01
C PHE A 651 -33.31 4.21 -22.37
N LEU A 652 -33.76 5.46 -22.59
CA LEU A 652 -35.15 5.79 -22.90
C LEU A 652 -35.64 5.14 -24.19
N SER A 653 -34.73 4.89 -25.14
CA SER A 653 -35.01 4.12 -26.37
C SER A 653 -35.59 2.72 -26.11
N SER A 654 -35.33 2.16 -24.92
CA SER A 654 -35.74 0.83 -24.52
C SER A 654 -36.82 0.83 -23.42
N CYS A 655 -37.28 2.01 -23.00
CA CYS A 655 -38.19 2.20 -21.89
C CYS A 655 -39.64 2.34 -22.35
N SER A 656 -40.58 1.77 -21.60
CA SER A 656 -42.01 2.01 -21.85
C SER A 656 -42.41 3.32 -21.20
N VAL A 657 -43.11 4.19 -21.93
CA VAL A 657 -43.49 5.53 -21.46
C VAL A 657 -44.25 5.51 -20.13
N GLY A 658 -45.11 4.50 -19.92
CA GLY A 658 -45.88 4.36 -18.68
C GLY A 658 -45.04 4.00 -17.44
N GLU A 659 -43.79 3.57 -17.62
CA GLU A 659 -42.85 3.23 -16.55
C GLU A 659 -42.02 4.45 -16.09
N VAL A 660 -42.09 5.57 -16.84
CA VAL A 660 -41.33 6.80 -16.60
C VAL A 660 -42.20 7.83 -15.89
N CYS A 661 -41.67 8.40 -14.82
CA CYS A 661 -42.20 9.54 -14.08
C CYS A 661 -41.27 10.74 -14.31
N VAL A 662 -41.84 11.90 -14.62
CA VAL A 662 -41.08 13.14 -14.86
C VAL A 662 -41.48 14.16 -13.79
N MET A 663 -40.52 14.68 -13.06
CA MET A 663 -40.71 15.76 -12.09
C MET A 663 -40.11 17.05 -12.64
N GLU A 664 -40.95 18.05 -12.88
CA GLU A 664 -40.56 19.35 -13.43
C GLU A 664 -40.44 20.38 -12.30
N ILE A 665 -39.25 20.91 -12.12
CA ILE A 665 -38.96 22.01 -11.19
C ILE A 665 -39.19 23.33 -11.92
N THR A 666 -40.16 24.07 -11.40
CA THR A 666 -40.53 25.42 -11.84
C THR A 666 -39.93 26.45 -10.89
N GLU A 667 -39.45 27.57 -11.45
CA GLU A 667 -39.00 28.74 -10.67
C GLU A 667 -40.18 29.49 -10.02
#